data_AF-A0A1I0KRF7-F1
#
_entry.id   AF-A0A1I0KRF7-F1
#
_cell.length_a   1.000
_cell.length_b   1.000
_cell.length_c   1.000
_cell.angle_alpha   90.00
_cell.angle_beta   90.00
_cell.angle_gamma   90.00
#
_symmetry.space_group_name_H-M   'P 1'
#
loop_
_entity.id
_entity.type
_entity.pdbx_description
1 polymer ?
#
loop_
_entity_poly.entity_id
_entity_poly.type
_entity_poly.pdbx_seq_one_letter_code
_entity_poly.pdbx_strand_id
1 'polypeptide(L)'
;MLSKSPYARMSFLLTCAAMAACGQEQPSQDVEMSAPLKTQEQRLQCQVPSQSLGEGGQSQKLNCGAQTGWSFHSGDANRDGLSDVLIGAPGDISNRGSACLVLGNTNLNFSVIKHKLSGDPSARAGVSVALGNLPGTDDSLELLTGATGANANKGGVYTVDGAVLSTAPQAIPLSNAAKYLGAVANDAAGAALAVGDVTGDGQTDLIVGAPFNESLTAQANSGVIYIVKNTVSAPHGANLSATPVRIQNTAPQLQQSELRAGTSLALADLNGDGNLDLIVGIPGYRDGAKTEAGAAFVFHGPVTGTRALSSADIKFVGASAGDLAGTAIARVGDVDGDGDEEILVGAPSTGATPGKAYLIRGGTYSGTVSLGSIAAFTGAPGDQAGASVAAGDFNADNRLDLLIGAPGHQADKGAVYLVHGKEPAQFNGGDLLGSTVTLLEGESTGDRAGHAVASAGDFNGDEAEDILIGAPGKNGGQGIAYLIRGQKPRAWLADKDGDGFGAGNPVMDCAPPAEGTWVLGGSESPLDCNDSRADVHPGAIELCSTVGVDDNCNGATDEDGASDTINWGRDADGDSYIDPNEPLRRSCASPGPEWVNNEGAAHECNTPGADNDPDPDTYAGAPEKCDGKDNDCNEAVDDGPAAVWYVDVDGDGDGSLEFLPHLAACSASALPGYVDNKDDCNDRDATLNRHTRWYVDADADGVGNATDFVESCTPPAGQYSRRNDDCDDTDSSVSPTRTETCEPEDGPQRDNNCNGTPDDSPAAAIWFSDADGDGHGGTGVLGRFCGKPANSSKVTGDCDDTQPLAFPGNTEVCEINPDPGAPPHSYFPQIDNNCDGDVNDSEGAIWWYGDGDRDGYPWNVFALLRCSNPTDRPGEVRGKYIPKPHSPPGPPPQGPPELSEDEIDCNDTDPSANVLRMWYPDTDGDLCGDPSKGRRSCHNPGACGEGSTPYVLVSRPECI
;
A
#
# COMPACT_ATOMS: atom_id res chain seq x y z
N MET A 1 -66.95 -48.36 22.03
CA MET A 1 -66.39 -48.69 20.70
C MET A 1 -65.11 -47.88 20.60
N LEU A 2 -63.90 -48.42 20.80
CA LEU A 2 -63.14 -49.30 19.89
C LEU A 2 -63.20 -48.77 18.44
N SER A 3 -62.12 -48.42 17.75
CA SER A 3 -60.65 -48.51 17.96
C SER A 3 -59.97 -47.47 17.02
N LYS A 4 -58.67 -47.10 17.04
CA LYS A 4 -57.41 -47.76 17.48
C LYS A 4 -56.38 -46.74 18.03
N SER A 5 -55.47 -47.24 18.87
CA SER A 5 -54.12 -46.70 19.19
C SER A 5 -53.08 -47.74 18.67
N PRO A 6 -51.76 -47.77 18.99
CA PRO A 6 -50.84 -46.83 19.69
C PRO A 6 -49.61 -46.46 18.82
N TYR A 7 -48.46 -45.88 19.22
CA TYR A 7 -47.85 -45.39 20.50
C TYR A 7 -47.35 -43.93 20.26
N ALA A 8 -47.11 -43.01 21.22
CA ALA A 8 -46.22 -42.95 22.40
C ALA A 8 -44.71 -42.89 22.05
N ARG A 9 -43.89 -41.96 22.58
CA ARG A 9 -43.74 -41.35 23.93
C ARG A 9 -43.13 -39.93 23.81
N MET A 10 -43.00 -39.02 24.79
CA MET A 10 -43.53 -38.73 26.16
C MET A 10 -43.22 -37.21 26.37
N SER A 11 -44.13 -36.35 26.83
CA SER A 11 -44.38 -35.99 28.26
C SER A 11 -43.12 -35.46 28.99
N PHE A 12 -43.11 -34.32 29.70
CA PHE A 12 -44.12 -33.74 30.61
C PHE A 12 -44.03 -32.20 30.75
N LEU A 13 -45.15 -31.53 31.06
CA LEU A 13 -45.15 -30.26 31.81
C LEU A 13 -44.94 -30.54 33.30
N LEU A 14 -44.44 -29.57 34.09
CA LEU A 14 -45.14 -29.22 35.34
C LEU A 14 -44.78 -27.82 35.85
N THR A 15 -45.81 -27.00 36.10
CA THR A 15 -45.75 -25.83 36.98
C THR A 15 -46.04 -26.25 38.41
N CYS A 16 -45.41 -25.61 39.41
CA CYS A 16 -45.95 -25.60 40.77
C CYS A 16 -45.45 -24.36 41.53
N ALA A 17 -46.34 -23.74 42.31
CA ALA A 17 -46.04 -22.60 43.18
C ALA A 17 -46.36 -22.94 44.63
N ALA A 18 -45.52 -22.55 45.60
CA ALA A 18 -45.91 -22.38 47.01
C ALA A 18 -44.85 -21.66 47.88
N MET A 19 -45.24 -20.48 48.38
CA MET A 19 -44.96 -19.87 49.70
C MET A 19 -43.79 -20.33 50.61
N ALA A 20 -42.90 -19.36 50.86
CA ALA A 20 -42.57 -18.75 52.17
C ALA A 20 -41.71 -19.46 53.26
N ALA A 21 -40.86 -18.61 53.86
CA ALA A 21 -40.28 -18.65 55.22
C ALA A 21 -39.04 -19.54 55.51
N CYS A 22 -37.85 -18.96 55.35
CA CYS A 22 -36.99 -18.57 56.50
C CYS A 22 -35.93 -17.56 56.01
N GLY A 23 -35.27 -16.82 56.89
CA GLY A 23 -34.31 -15.77 56.50
C GLY A 23 -32.92 -15.91 57.11
N GLN A 24 -32.09 -14.89 56.84
CA GLN A 24 -30.70 -14.65 57.28
C GLN A 24 -29.59 -15.04 56.28
N GLU A 25 -28.57 -14.18 56.31
CA GLU A 25 -27.19 -14.28 55.78
C GLU A 25 -26.95 -14.10 54.27
N GLN A 26 -25.86 -13.37 53.97
CA GLN A 26 -25.34 -13.07 52.64
C GLN A 26 -24.51 -14.24 52.09
N PRO A 27 -24.47 -14.41 50.77
CA PRO A 27 -23.26 -14.70 50.02
C PRO A 27 -22.86 -13.42 49.23
N SER A 28 -21.64 -12.89 49.33
CA SER A 28 -20.37 -13.41 48.79
C SER A 28 -20.29 -13.37 47.26
N GLN A 29 -19.10 -13.07 46.76
CA GLN A 29 -18.85 -12.63 45.39
C GLN A 29 -18.88 -13.76 44.34
N ASP A 30 -18.64 -13.35 43.09
CA ASP A 30 -18.12 -14.14 41.97
C ASP A 30 -19.06 -15.16 41.31
N VAL A 31 -19.82 -14.66 40.32
CA VAL A 31 -19.82 -15.25 38.96
C VAL A 31 -19.93 -14.09 37.96
N GLU A 32 -18.83 -13.73 37.31
CA GLU A 32 -18.91 -12.95 36.07
C GLU A 32 -19.54 -13.82 34.98
N MET A 33 -20.53 -13.29 34.28
CA MET A 33 -21.02 -13.90 33.05
C MET A 33 -20.03 -13.55 31.94
N SER A 34 -19.06 -14.44 31.70
CA SER A 34 -18.22 -14.36 30.51
C SER A 34 -19.12 -14.31 29.27
N ALA A 35 -18.89 -13.30 28.43
CA ALA A 35 -19.61 -13.16 27.17
C ALA A 35 -19.32 -14.40 26.29
N PRO A 36 -20.29 -14.88 25.50
CA PRO A 36 -20.04 -16.01 24.61
C PRO A 36 -18.95 -15.64 23.60
N LEU A 37 -17.97 -16.54 23.44
CA LEU A 37 -16.91 -16.41 22.43
C LEU A 37 -17.55 -16.25 21.04
N LYS A 38 -17.25 -15.12 20.38
CA LYS A 38 -17.59 -14.86 18.97
C LYS A 38 -17.03 -15.98 18.07
N THR A 39 -17.73 -16.33 17.00
CA THR A 39 -17.16 -17.20 15.95
C THR A 39 -16.02 -16.48 15.21
N GLN A 40 -15.16 -17.22 14.51
CA GLN A 40 -14.03 -16.63 13.77
C GLN A 40 -14.49 -15.60 12.72
N GLU A 41 -15.58 -15.87 12.00
CA GLU A 41 -16.23 -14.91 11.08
C GLU A 41 -16.73 -13.66 11.83
N GLN A 42 -17.32 -13.80 13.02
CA GLN A 42 -17.79 -12.69 13.85
C GLN A 42 -16.66 -11.84 14.49
N ARG A 43 -15.41 -12.29 14.41
CA ARG A 43 -14.23 -11.50 14.84
C ARG A 43 -13.60 -10.72 13.68
N LEU A 44 -13.85 -11.16 12.45
CA LEU A 44 -13.41 -10.51 11.21
C LEU A 44 -14.44 -9.50 10.67
N GLN A 45 -15.71 -9.60 11.09
CA GLN A 45 -16.73 -8.60 10.76
C GLN A 45 -16.85 -7.55 11.86
N CYS A 46 -16.14 -6.45 11.68
CA CYS A 46 -16.34 -5.29 12.52
C CYS A 46 -17.64 -4.57 12.18
N GLN A 47 -18.25 -3.95 13.19
CA GLN A 47 -19.55 -3.31 13.02
C GLN A 47 -19.54 -1.99 13.78
N VAL A 48 -19.80 -0.90 13.04
CA VAL A 48 -20.20 0.36 13.65
C VAL A 48 -21.42 0.07 14.54
N PRO A 49 -21.34 0.28 15.87
CA PRO A 49 -22.39 -0.13 16.78
C PRO A 49 -23.62 0.77 16.62
N SER A 50 -24.81 0.21 16.84
CA SER A 50 -26.03 1.01 16.96
C SER A 50 -25.94 1.92 18.19
N GLN A 51 -26.00 3.23 17.97
CA GLN A 51 -25.74 4.24 19.01
C GLN A 51 -26.47 5.56 18.75
N SER A 52 -26.64 6.33 19.82
CA SER A 52 -27.01 7.75 19.74
C SER A 52 -25.78 8.56 19.32
N LEU A 53 -25.91 9.45 18.34
CA LEU A 53 -24.84 10.32 17.82
C LEU A 53 -24.31 11.37 18.84
N GLY A 54 -24.76 11.29 20.09
CA GLY A 54 -24.27 12.09 21.23
C GLY A 54 -23.60 11.29 22.33
N GLU A 55 -23.63 9.96 22.27
CA GLU A 55 -23.10 9.06 23.31
C GLU A 55 -22.03 8.14 22.71
N GLY A 56 -20.89 8.01 23.38
CA GLY A 56 -19.72 7.28 22.87
C GLY A 56 -18.72 8.19 22.13
N GLY A 57 -17.43 8.00 22.41
CA GLY A 57 -16.34 8.82 21.85
C GLY A 57 -16.01 8.55 20.38
N GLN A 58 -16.90 7.90 19.62
CA GLN A 58 -16.66 7.50 18.23
C GLN A 58 -17.16 8.50 17.18
N SER A 59 -18.03 9.46 17.55
CA SER A 59 -18.54 10.49 16.63
C SER A 59 -17.91 11.87 16.89
N GLN A 60 -17.20 12.43 15.90
CA GLN A 60 -16.71 13.81 15.94
C GLN A 60 -17.78 14.79 15.40
N LYS A 61 -17.94 15.93 16.08
CA LYS A 61 -18.94 16.96 15.78
C LYS A 61 -18.35 18.13 15.00
N LEU A 62 -18.69 18.22 13.71
CA LEU A 62 -18.22 19.23 12.76
C LEU A 62 -19.26 20.35 12.58
N ASN A 63 -18.78 21.60 12.45
CA ASN A 63 -19.62 22.80 12.33
C ASN A 63 -18.98 23.80 11.34
N CYS A 64 -19.75 24.19 10.32
CA CYS A 64 -19.37 25.13 9.26
C CYS A 64 -20.14 26.45 9.27
N GLY A 65 -21.31 26.49 9.91
CA GLY A 65 -22.24 27.61 9.87
C GLY A 65 -23.67 27.14 10.18
N ALA A 66 -24.65 28.00 9.95
CA ALA A 66 -26.05 27.62 10.07
C ALA A 66 -26.42 26.55 9.02
N GLN A 67 -27.27 25.60 9.42
CA GLN A 67 -27.61 24.40 8.65
C GLN A 67 -26.39 23.55 8.22
N THR A 68 -25.34 23.43 9.07
CA THR A 68 -24.24 22.49 8.78
C THR A 68 -24.76 21.06 8.58
N GLY A 69 -24.15 20.33 7.63
CA GLY A 69 -24.56 18.97 7.29
C GLY A 69 -25.74 18.95 6.32
N TRP A 70 -25.80 19.93 5.41
CA TRP A 70 -26.83 19.98 4.38
C TRP A 70 -26.45 19.18 3.13
N SER A 71 -25.17 19.17 2.77
CA SER A 71 -24.61 18.40 1.67
C SER A 71 -23.17 18.01 2.01
N PHE A 72 -22.70 16.92 1.41
CA PHE A 72 -21.35 16.40 1.58
C PHE A 72 -20.75 16.01 0.22
N HIS A 73 -19.41 16.00 0.17
CA HIS A 73 -18.63 15.32 -0.85
C HIS A 73 -17.26 14.99 -0.23
N SER A 74 -16.62 13.92 -0.68
CA SER A 74 -15.32 13.45 -0.18
C SER A 74 -14.36 13.20 -1.34
N GLY A 75 -13.07 13.19 -1.04
CA GLY A 75 -11.99 12.99 -2.01
C GLY A 75 -10.72 13.73 -1.59
N ASP A 76 -9.57 13.29 -2.08
CA ASP A 76 -8.26 13.84 -1.73
C ASP A 76 -8.02 15.20 -2.43
N ALA A 77 -8.20 16.31 -1.70
CA ALA A 77 -8.14 17.67 -2.25
C ALA A 77 -6.77 18.33 -2.14
N ASN A 78 -5.87 17.81 -1.31
CA ASN A 78 -4.51 18.30 -1.13
C ASN A 78 -3.43 17.38 -1.74
N ARG A 79 -3.81 16.16 -2.17
CA ARG A 79 -2.96 15.07 -2.67
C ARG A 79 -1.99 14.50 -1.65
N ASP A 80 -2.44 14.35 -0.40
CA ASP A 80 -1.69 13.66 0.65
C ASP A 80 -1.99 12.16 0.78
N GLY A 81 -2.93 11.64 -0.02
CA GLY A 81 -3.33 10.22 -0.03
C GLY A 81 -4.46 9.88 0.94
N LEU A 82 -4.91 10.84 1.76
CA LEU A 82 -6.08 10.69 2.63
C LEU A 82 -7.32 11.32 1.98
N SER A 83 -8.49 10.87 2.39
CA SER A 83 -9.74 11.48 1.92
C SER A 83 -10.04 12.76 2.70
N ASP A 84 -10.27 13.87 2.00
CA ASP A 84 -10.79 15.10 2.60
C ASP A 84 -12.32 15.14 2.56
N VAL A 85 -12.92 15.98 3.40
CA VAL A 85 -14.37 16.13 3.50
C VAL A 85 -14.82 17.57 3.28
N LEU A 86 -15.71 17.76 2.31
CA LEU A 86 -16.37 19.01 2.00
C LEU A 86 -17.81 19.03 2.54
N ILE A 87 -18.14 20.01 3.38
CA ILE A 87 -19.41 20.13 4.11
C ILE A 87 -20.16 21.40 3.72
N GLY A 88 -21.39 21.24 3.22
CA GLY A 88 -22.33 22.33 2.95
C GLY A 88 -23.08 22.83 4.20
N ALA A 89 -23.21 24.15 4.31
CA ALA A 89 -23.93 24.86 5.38
C ALA A 89 -24.63 26.13 4.81
N PRO A 90 -25.78 25.99 4.13
CA PRO A 90 -26.38 27.05 3.32
C PRO A 90 -27.10 28.15 4.12
N GLY A 91 -27.34 27.93 5.40
CA GLY A 91 -27.85 28.94 6.35
C GLY A 91 -29.29 29.41 6.13
N ASP A 92 -29.77 30.23 7.07
CA ASP A 92 -30.98 31.02 6.88
C ASP A 92 -30.73 32.25 6.00
N ILE A 93 -31.79 32.91 5.54
CA ILE A 93 -31.75 34.05 4.62
C ILE A 93 -30.95 35.28 5.11
N SER A 94 -30.51 35.33 6.36
CA SER A 94 -29.62 36.37 6.89
C SER A 94 -28.13 36.00 6.80
N ASN A 95 -27.81 34.69 6.72
CA ASN A 95 -26.47 34.16 6.59
C ASN A 95 -26.24 33.62 5.19
N ARG A 96 -25.28 34.23 4.49
CA ARG A 96 -24.89 34.09 3.07
C ARG A 96 -24.62 32.67 2.52
N GLY A 97 -24.79 31.63 3.33
CA GLY A 97 -24.31 30.28 3.08
C GLY A 97 -22.79 30.15 3.20
N SER A 98 -22.35 28.93 3.35
CA SER A 98 -20.94 28.55 3.42
C SER A 98 -20.76 27.07 3.11
N ALA A 99 -19.55 26.70 2.70
CA ALA A 99 -19.05 25.35 2.78
C ALA A 99 -17.72 25.36 3.56
N CYS A 100 -17.33 24.24 4.16
CA CYS A 100 -15.93 24.04 4.55
C CYS A 100 -15.35 22.75 4.00
N LEU A 101 -14.08 22.81 3.60
CA LEU A 101 -13.22 21.65 3.56
C LEU A 101 -12.69 21.37 4.98
N VAL A 102 -12.55 20.09 5.29
CA VAL A 102 -11.91 19.50 6.47
C VAL A 102 -10.91 18.48 5.94
N LEU A 103 -9.63 18.62 6.31
CA LEU A 103 -8.56 17.78 5.77
C LEU A 103 -8.39 16.46 6.55
N GLY A 104 -8.08 15.38 5.84
CA GLY A 104 -7.73 14.08 6.40
C GLY A 104 -6.49 14.13 7.30
N ASN A 105 -6.30 13.13 8.19
CA ASN A 105 -5.07 13.00 8.97
C ASN A 105 -4.92 11.62 9.63
N THR A 106 -3.72 11.02 9.53
CA THR A 106 -3.35 9.71 10.12
C THR A 106 -3.31 9.70 11.66
N ASN A 107 -3.22 10.88 12.29
CA ASN A 107 -3.24 10.96 13.74
C ASN A 107 -4.65 10.61 14.25
N LEU A 108 -4.77 9.57 15.08
CA LEU A 108 -6.02 9.18 15.78
C LEU A 108 -6.69 10.30 16.60
N ASN A 109 -6.02 11.46 16.74
CA ASN A 109 -6.51 12.75 17.22
C ASN A 109 -6.88 13.68 16.04
N PHE A 110 -8.09 13.49 15.48
CA PHE A 110 -8.65 14.25 14.36
C PHE A 110 -8.48 15.78 14.47
N SER A 111 -7.60 16.34 13.66
CA SER A 111 -7.28 17.78 13.67
C SER A 111 -8.07 18.55 12.62
N VAL A 112 -9.22 19.12 13.03
CA VAL A 112 -10.17 19.79 12.11
C VAL A 112 -9.65 21.14 11.59
N ILE A 113 -8.89 21.13 10.50
CA ILE A 113 -8.50 22.33 9.74
C ILE A 113 -9.70 22.79 8.89
N LYS A 114 -10.32 23.93 9.25
CA LYS A 114 -11.53 24.43 8.57
C LYS A 114 -11.22 25.54 7.57
N HIS A 115 -11.39 25.26 6.28
CA HIS A 115 -11.33 26.26 5.21
C HIS A 115 -12.74 26.75 4.87
N LYS A 116 -13.11 27.96 5.30
CA LYS A 116 -14.50 28.45 5.16
C LYS A 116 -14.71 29.27 3.90
N LEU A 117 -15.51 28.78 2.96
CA LEU A 117 -16.05 29.57 1.86
C LEU A 117 -17.19 30.47 2.37
N SER A 118 -17.11 31.78 2.20
CA SER A 118 -18.25 32.69 2.49
C SER A 118 -18.06 34.07 1.86
N GLY A 119 -19.11 34.72 1.33
CA GLY A 119 -18.95 36.12 0.88
C GLY A 119 -20.10 36.79 0.14
N ASP A 120 -20.94 36.05 -0.58
CA ASP A 120 -21.99 36.65 -1.43
C ASP A 120 -23.29 36.92 -0.64
N PRO A 121 -23.78 38.17 -0.54
CA PRO A 121 -24.99 38.54 0.22
C PRO A 121 -26.27 37.76 -0.10
N SER A 122 -26.35 37.13 -1.27
CA SER A 122 -27.59 36.52 -1.78
C SER A 122 -27.53 35.00 -1.91
N ALA A 123 -26.35 34.39 -1.85
CA ALA A 123 -26.12 33.15 -2.60
C ALA A 123 -26.69 31.86 -1.98
N ARG A 124 -26.79 31.75 -0.64
CA ARG A 124 -27.06 30.46 0.05
C ARG A 124 -26.09 29.36 -0.44
N ALA A 125 -24.80 29.66 -0.47
CA ALA A 125 -23.77 28.70 -0.89
C ALA A 125 -23.70 27.48 0.06
N GLY A 126 -23.41 26.30 -0.47
CA GLY A 126 -23.39 25.05 0.28
C GLY A 126 -24.72 24.28 0.29
N VAL A 127 -25.65 24.59 -0.64
CA VAL A 127 -26.84 23.76 -0.87
C VAL A 127 -26.44 22.42 -1.50
N SER A 128 -25.47 22.46 -2.40
CA SER A 128 -24.71 21.30 -2.86
C SER A 128 -23.22 21.63 -2.84
N VAL A 129 -22.41 20.59 -2.82
CA VAL A 129 -20.96 20.67 -2.86
C VAL A 129 -20.41 19.53 -3.70
N ALA A 130 -19.25 19.72 -4.32
CA ALA A 130 -18.52 18.67 -5.02
C ALA A 130 -17.02 18.94 -4.99
N LEU A 131 -16.24 17.88 -5.22
CA LEU A 131 -14.82 17.93 -5.52
C LEU A 131 -14.60 17.38 -6.93
N GLY A 132 -13.54 17.80 -7.59
CA GLY A 132 -13.13 17.23 -8.88
C GLY A 132 -12.22 18.18 -9.65
N ASN A 133 -11.33 17.61 -10.46
CA ASN A 133 -10.44 18.35 -11.36
C ASN A 133 -11.26 18.76 -12.59
N LEU A 134 -11.68 20.02 -12.64
CA LEU A 134 -12.37 20.65 -13.75
C LEU A 134 -11.33 21.11 -14.78
N PRO A 135 -11.27 20.50 -15.96
CA PRO A 135 -10.13 20.67 -16.85
C PRO A 135 -10.08 22.10 -17.41
N GLY A 136 -8.88 22.67 -17.42
CA GLY A 136 -8.64 24.06 -17.80
C GLY A 136 -8.25 24.99 -16.64
N THR A 137 -8.26 24.50 -15.40
CA THR A 137 -7.40 25.00 -14.31
C THR A 137 -5.97 24.46 -14.49
N ASP A 138 -5.09 24.65 -13.50
CA ASP A 138 -3.91 23.78 -13.38
C ASP A 138 -4.35 22.36 -13.00
N ASP A 139 -3.43 21.39 -12.90
CA ASP A 139 -3.79 20.03 -12.49
C ASP A 139 -4.16 19.95 -10.98
N SER A 140 -4.86 20.93 -10.40
CA SER A 140 -5.34 20.91 -9.01
C SER A 140 -6.78 20.35 -8.93
N LEU A 141 -7.37 20.35 -7.73
CA LEU A 141 -8.74 19.89 -7.49
C LEU A 141 -9.65 21.08 -7.15
N GLU A 142 -10.74 21.29 -7.88
CA GLU A 142 -11.64 22.41 -7.61
C GLU A 142 -12.65 22.10 -6.50
N LEU A 143 -12.76 23.05 -5.59
CA LEU A 143 -13.82 23.10 -4.59
C LEU A 143 -15.08 23.72 -5.21
N LEU A 144 -16.11 22.91 -5.42
CA LEU A 144 -17.38 23.32 -6.04
C LEU A 144 -18.45 23.55 -4.99
N THR A 145 -19.16 24.67 -5.07
CA THR A 145 -20.34 24.91 -4.23
C THR A 145 -21.52 25.51 -4.97
N GLY A 146 -22.67 24.84 -4.85
CA GLY A 146 -23.96 25.26 -5.37
C GLY A 146 -24.64 26.29 -4.46
N ALA A 147 -25.17 27.34 -5.06
CA ALA A 147 -25.65 28.52 -4.35
C ALA A 147 -26.95 29.06 -4.96
N THR A 148 -28.06 28.40 -4.61
CA THR A 148 -29.40 28.60 -5.22
C THR A 148 -29.99 30.01 -5.12
N GLY A 149 -29.59 30.83 -4.14
CA GLY A 149 -30.07 32.21 -4.00
C GLY A 149 -29.33 33.23 -4.88
N ALA A 150 -28.21 32.82 -5.49
CA ALA A 150 -27.32 33.73 -6.20
C ALA A 150 -28.01 34.44 -7.38
N ASN A 151 -27.54 35.66 -7.67
CA ASN A 151 -27.91 36.43 -8.85
C ASN A 151 -29.44 36.56 -9.04
N ALA A 152 -30.14 37.06 -8.00
CA ALA A 152 -31.60 37.15 -7.94
C ALA A 152 -32.30 35.78 -8.11
N ASN A 153 -31.94 34.81 -7.26
CA ASN A 153 -32.45 33.44 -7.22
C ASN A 153 -32.24 32.62 -8.51
N LYS A 154 -31.41 33.09 -9.46
CA LYS A 154 -31.00 32.27 -10.61
C LYS A 154 -30.26 31.01 -10.17
N GLY A 155 -29.58 31.10 -9.04
CA GLY A 155 -28.61 30.12 -8.61
C GLY A 155 -27.29 30.24 -9.39
N GLY A 156 -26.36 29.36 -9.04
CA GLY A 156 -25.07 29.25 -9.68
C GLY A 156 -24.15 28.29 -8.92
N VAL A 157 -23.03 27.99 -9.55
CA VAL A 157 -21.94 27.19 -9.00
C VAL A 157 -20.72 28.11 -8.86
N TYR A 158 -20.08 28.07 -7.71
CA TYR A 158 -18.85 28.82 -7.43
C TYR A 158 -17.70 27.81 -7.36
N THR A 159 -16.58 28.11 -8.01
CA THR A 159 -15.38 27.26 -8.03
C THR A 159 -14.23 27.96 -7.31
N VAL A 160 -13.47 27.19 -6.55
CA VAL A 160 -12.25 27.65 -5.88
C VAL A 160 -11.15 26.63 -6.18
N ASP A 161 -10.05 27.15 -6.71
CA ASP A 161 -8.78 26.45 -6.99
C ASP A 161 -8.21 25.82 -5.70
N GLY A 162 -7.87 24.52 -5.79
CA GLY A 162 -7.35 23.73 -4.68
C GLY A 162 -5.91 24.04 -4.31
N ALA A 163 -5.08 24.52 -5.25
CA ALA A 163 -3.69 24.91 -4.98
C ALA A 163 -3.58 26.12 -4.03
N VAL A 164 -4.69 26.83 -3.80
CA VAL A 164 -4.80 27.93 -2.80
C VAL A 164 -4.98 27.40 -1.36
N LEU A 165 -5.21 26.10 -1.17
CA LEU A 165 -5.47 25.46 0.12
C LEU A 165 -4.17 25.14 0.88
N SER A 166 -3.61 26.13 1.58
CA SER A 166 -2.57 25.91 2.61
C SER A 166 -3.11 25.16 3.84
N THR A 167 -2.27 24.44 4.58
CA THR A 167 -2.66 23.80 5.87
C THR A 167 -3.10 24.76 7.00
N ALA A 168 -3.03 26.07 6.82
CA ALA A 168 -3.52 27.06 7.78
C ALA A 168 -5.00 27.42 7.50
N PRO A 169 -5.90 27.44 8.51
CA PRO A 169 -7.30 27.80 8.33
C PRO A 169 -7.49 29.18 7.67
N GLN A 170 -8.14 29.21 6.50
CA GLN A 170 -8.43 30.45 5.77
C GLN A 170 -9.93 30.61 5.45
N ALA A 171 -10.36 31.86 5.35
CA ALA A 171 -11.70 32.22 4.87
C ALA A 171 -11.60 32.76 3.44
N ILE A 172 -12.09 31.99 2.46
CA ILE A 172 -11.99 32.35 1.05
C ILE A 172 -13.29 33.08 0.62
N PRO A 173 -13.19 34.34 0.17
CA PRO A 173 -14.37 35.13 -0.17
C PRO A 173 -14.94 34.76 -1.55
N LEU A 174 -16.19 34.30 -1.57
CA LEU A 174 -16.95 33.98 -2.80
C LEU A 174 -17.16 35.18 -3.75
N SER A 175 -16.75 36.39 -3.38
CA SER A 175 -16.64 37.52 -4.31
C SER A 175 -15.57 37.30 -5.37
N ASN A 176 -14.50 36.56 -5.03
CA ASN A 176 -13.30 36.38 -5.85
C ASN A 176 -13.27 35.00 -6.55
N ALA A 177 -14.10 34.06 -6.09
CA ALA A 177 -14.30 32.76 -6.73
C ALA A 177 -14.86 32.91 -8.16
N ALA A 178 -14.46 31.99 -9.04
CA ALA A 178 -15.04 31.87 -10.38
C ALA A 178 -16.46 31.28 -10.30
N LYS A 179 -17.29 31.55 -11.33
CA LYS A 179 -18.75 31.35 -11.24
C LYS A 179 -19.36 30.84 -12.54
N TYR A 180 -20.25 29.87 -12.43
CA TYR A 180 -21.25 29.52 -13.44
C TYR A 180 -22.61 30.02 -12.97
N LEU A 181 -23.25 30.91 -13.74
CA LEU A 181 -24.49 31.56 -13.31
C LEU A 181 -25.71 30.90 -13.95
N GLY A 182 -26.78 30.72 -13.16
CA GLY A 182 -28.05 30.20 -13.63
C GLY A 182 -28.69 31.04 -14.73
N ALA A 183 -29.40 30.38 -15.65
CA ALA A 183 -29.96 31.00 -16.83
C ALA A 183 -31.03 32.04 -16.48
N VAL A 184 -32.07 31.64 -15.73
CA VAL A 184 -33.27 32.43 -15.45
C VAL A 184 -33.59 32.47 -13.95
N ALA A 185 -34.29 33.52 -13.52
CA ALA A 185 -34.52 33.78 -12.10
C ALA A 185 -35.46 32.73 -11.50
N ASN A 186 -35.13 32.29 -10.28
CA ASN A 186 -35.75 31.19 -9.53
C ASN A 186 -35.46 29.77 -10.06
N ASP A 187 -34.65 29.59 -11.10
CA ASP A 187 -34.23 28.25 -11.60
C ASP A 187 -33.51 27.40 -10.53
N ALA A 188 -32.87 28.06 -9.55
CA ALA A 188 -32.01 27.46 -8.53
C ALA A 188 -30.90 26.56 -9.09
N ALA A 189 -30.19 27.03 -10.13
CA ALA A 189 -29.02 26.32 -10.65
C ALA A 189 -27.98 26.05 -9.54
N GLY A 190 -27.38 24.86 -9.55
CA GLY A 190 -26.53 24.40 -8.45
C GLY A 190 -27.36 23.94 -7.24
N ALA A 191 -28.55 23.39 -7.45
CA ALA A 191 -29.27 22.65 -6.40
C ALA A 191 -28.69 21.24 -6.19
N ALA A 192 -28.20 20.63 -7.28
CA ALA A 192 -27.44 19.38 -7.30
C ALA A 192 -26.22 19.57 -8.22
N LEU A 193 -25.14 18.84 -7.91
CA LEU A 193 -23.90 18.81 -8.69
C LEU A 193 -23.44 17.37 -8.82
N ALA A 194 -22.87 17.04 -9.98
CA ALA A 194 -22.08 15.83 -10.19
C ALA A 194 -20.89 16.20 -11.09
N VAL A 195 -19.81 15.42 -11.00
CA VAL A 195 -18.52 15.72 -11.64
C VAL A 195 -17.94 14.40 -12.16
N GLY A 196 -17.50 14.36 -13.42
CA GLY A 196 -17.00 13.15 -14.10
C GLY A 196 -17.14 13.25 -15.62
N ASP A 197 -16.40 12.46 -16.40
CA ASP A 197 -16.49 12.45 -17.87
C ASP A 197 -17.78 11.75 -18.34
N VAL A 198 -18.88 12.51 -18.32
CA VAL A 198 -20.21 12.04 -18.76
C VAL A 198 -20.39 12.18 -20.27
N THR A 199 -19.40 12.74 -20.96
CA THR A 199 -19.48 13.07 -22.39
C THR A 199 -18.46 12.35 -23.25
N GLY A 200 -17.65 11.46 -22.66
CA GLY A 200 -16.72 10.56 -23.31
C GLY A 200 -15.63 11.28 -24.10
N ASP A 201 -15.16 12.44 -23.63
CA ASP A 201 -14.08 13.19 -24.29
C ASP A 201 -12.72 13.17 -23.57
N GLY A 202 -12.58 12.31 -22.56
CA GLY A 202 -11.37 12.08 -21.77
C GLY A 202 -11.15 13.15 -20.70
N GLN A 203 -12.17 13.95 -20.40
CA GLN A 203 -12.10 15.10 -19.51
C GLN A 203 -13.31 15.14 -18.58
N THR A 204 -13.08 15.46 -17.31
CA THR A 204 -14.12 15.67 -16.32
C THR A 204 -15.12 16.77 -16.74
N ASP A 205 -16.40 16.44 -16.83
CA ASP A 205 -17.47 17.44 -16.99
C ASP A 205 -18.02 17.91 -15.63
N LEU A 206 -18.54 19.14 -15.59
CA LEU A 206 -19.38 19.61 -14.50
C LEU A 206 -20.87 19.52 -14.89
N ILE A 207 -21.64 18.73 -14.14
CA ILE A 207 -23.09 18.57 -14.32
C ILE A 207 -23.82 19.40 -13.26
N VAL A 208 -24.73 20.28 -13.70
CA VAL A 208 -25.43 21.24 -12.83
C VAL A 208 -26.95 21.08 -12.94
N GLY A 209 -27.57 20.70 -11.83
CA GLY A 209 -29.03 20.63 -11.68
C GLY A 209 -29.66 22.00 -11.42
N ALA A 210 -30.72 22.33 -12.15
CA ALA A 210 -31.54 23.52 -11.99
C ALA A 210 -33.05 23.15 -11.99
N PRO A 211 -33.54 22.52 -10.90
CA PRO A 211 -34.84 21.82 -10.89
C PRO A 211 -36.05 22.74 -11.06
N PHE A 212 -35.94 24.02 -10.74
CA PHE A 212 -37.06 24.96 -10.84
C PHE A 212 -37.10 25.73 -12.18
N ASN A 213 -36.25 25.37 -13.17
CA ASN A 213 -36.29 26.04 -14.47
C ASN A 213 -37.65 25.88 -15.18
N GLU A 214 -38.23 27.04 -15.49
CA GLU A 214 -39.55 27.21 -16.12
C GLU A 214 -39.47 27.89 -17.50
N SER A 215 -38.32 28.49 -17.83
CA SER A 215 -38.21 29.44 -18.96
C SER A 215 -38.02 28.79 -20.33
N LEU A 216 -37.67 27.51 -20.41
CA LEU A 216 -37.41 26.83 -21.70
C LEU A 216 -38.66 26.16 -22.30
N THR A 217 -39.73 25.98 -21.53
CA THR A 217 -40.88 25.13 -21.90
C THR A 217 -42.26 25.74 -21.64
N ALA A 218 -42.33 26.88 -20.95
CA ALA A 218 -43.57 27.46 -20.42
C ALA A 218 -44.34 26.52 -19.46
N GLN A 219 -43.65 25.53 -18.87
CA GLN A 219 -44.16 24.65 -17.83
C GLN A 219 -43.41 24.95 -16.53
N ALA A 220 -44.14 25.30 -15.47
CA ALA A 220 -43.56 25.64 -14.18
C ALA A 220 -42.73 24.47 -13.62
N ASN A 221 -41.54 24.79 -13.08
CA ASN A 221 -40.66 23.84 -12.38
C ASN A 221 -40.38 22.55 -13.18
N SER A 222 -40.15 22.69 -14.49
CA SER A 222 -39.90 21.56 -15.39
C SER A 222 -38.51 20.96 -15.24
N GLY A 223 -37.54 21.77 -14.80
CA GLY A 223 -36.16 21.37 -14.55
C GLY A 223 -35.30 21.31 -15.81
N VAL A 224 -34.00 21.57 -15.62
CA VAL A 224 -32.96 21.45 -16.65
C VAL A 224 -31.65 21.03 -15.99
N ILE A 225 -30.86 20.25 -16.73
CA ILE A 225 -29.55 19.78 -16.33
C ILE A 225 -28.56 20.31 -17.37
N TYR A 226 -27.61 21.13 -16.93
CA TYR A 226 -26.56 21.66 -17.78
C TYR A 226 -25.30 20.81 -17.65
N ILE A 227 -24.63 20.53 -18.77
CA ILE A 227 -23.33 19.83 -18.78
C ILE A 227 -22.31 20.82 -19.32
N VAL A 228 -21.32 21.16 -18.49
CA VAL A 228 -20.28 22.13 -18.79
C VAL A 228 -19.02 21.37 -19.20
N LYS A 229 -18.89 21.13 -20.50
CA LYS A 229 -17.67 20.58 -21.14
C LYS A 229 -16.49 21.55 -21.02
N ASN A 230 -15.28 21.01 -20.85
CA ASN A 230 -14.07 21.76 -21.17
C ASN A 230 -13.70 21.67 -22.65
N THR A 231 -13.89 22.77 -23.38
CA THR A 231 -13.15 23.01 -24.62
C THR A 231 -12.40 24.33 -24.47
N VAL A 232 -11.24 24.27 -23.80
CA VAL A 232 -10.17 25.28 -23.71
C VAL A 232 -10.67 26.73 -23.63
N SER A 233 -10.60 27.34 -22.43
CA SER A 233 -10.87 28.76 -22.17
C SER A 233 -12.34 29.23 -22.24
N ALA A 234 -13.27 28.45 -21.68
CA ALA A 234 -14.52 29.04 -21.19
C ALA A 234 -14.20 30.03 -20.05
N PRO A 235 -14.43 31.34 -20.18
CA PRO A 235 -14.01 32.30 -19.16
C PRO A 235 -14.85 32.12 -17.88
N HIS A 236 -14.15 32.03 -16.75
CA HIS A 236 -14.71 32.15 -15.40
C HIS A 236 -15.75 33.28 -15.34
N GLY A 237 -17.02 32.94 -15.07
CA GLY A 237 -18.17 33.86 -15.19
C GLY A 237 -19.19 33.50 -16.28
N ALA A 238 -19.06 32.34 -16.94
CA ALA A 238 -20.00 31.88 -17.96
C ALA A 238 -21.45 31.73 -17.46
N ASN A 239 -22.41 32.09 -18.31
CA ASN A 239 -23.83 31.85 -18.05
C ASN A 239 -24.21 30.46 -18.58
N LEU A 240 -24.80 29.61 -17.72
CA LEU A 240 -25.22 28.25 -18.06
C LEU A 240 -26.21 28.21 -19.25
N SER A 241 -26.95 29.29 -19.52
CA SER A 241 -27.80 29.38 -20.71
C SER A 241 -27.06 29.28 -22.06
N ALA A 242 -25.74 29.49 -22.06
CA ALA A 242 -24.90 29.39 -23.26
C ALA A 242 -24.30 27.98 -23.48
N THR A 243 -24.52 27.03 -22.56
CA THR A 243 -24.02 25.66 -22.68
C THR A 243 -24.72 24.92 -23.84
N PRO A 244 -23.95 24.27 -24.75
CA PRO A 244 -24.54 23.52 -25.87
C PRO A 244 -25.04 22.13 -25.46
N VAL A 245 -24.47 21.55 -24.40
CA VAL A 245 -24.83 20.25 -23.86
C VAL A 245 -25.77 20.42 -22.66
N ARG A 246 -26.98 19.88 -22.75
CA ARG A 246 -27.98 19.94 -21.66
C ARG A 246 -29.11 18.95 -21.86
N ILE A 247 -29.73 18.55 -20.75
CA ILE A 247 -30.97 17.77 -20.75
C ILE A 247 -32.09 18.67 -20.24
N GLN A 248 -33.14 18.82 -21.04
CA GLN A 248 -34.26 19.71 -20.76
C GLN A 248 -35.59 19.02 -21.03
N ASN A 249 -36.66 19.42 -20.32
CA ASN A 249 -38.00 19.10 -20.83
C ASN A 249 -38.19 19.78 -22.21
N THR A 250 -38.92 19.15 -23.12
CA THR A 250 -39.35 19.76 -24.38
C THR A 250 -40.83 19.53 -24.61
N ALA A 251 -41.59 20.62 -24.76
CA ALA A 251 -42.96 20.52 -25.25
C ALA A 251 -42.93 20.05 -26.72
N PRO A 252 -43.78 19.09 -27.14
CA PRO A 252 -44.95 18.57 -26.43
C PRO A 252 -44.74 17.22 -25.71
N GLN A 253 -43.51 16.71 -25.58
CA GLN A 253 -43.23 15.29 -25.26
C GLN A 253 -43.55 14.90 -23.80
N LEU A 254 -43.29 15.80 -22.84
CA LEU A 254 -43.75 15.65 -21.45
C LEU A 254 -44.52 16.93 -21.06
N GLN A 255 -45.85 16.82 -20.97
CA GLN A 255 -46.74 17.92 -20.59
C GLN A 255 -47.02 17.87 -19.08
N GLN A 256 -45.98 18.03 -18.27
CA GLN A 256 -46.05 17.97 -16.81
C GLN A 256 -45.32 19.16 -16.19
N SER A 257 -46.03 19.94 -15.36
CA SER A 257 -45.42 20.91 -14.44
C SER A 257 -44.93 20.22 -13.15
N GLU A 258 -44.10 20.90 -12.38
CA GLU A 258 -43.60 20.47 -11.06
C GLU A 258 -42.68 19.24 -11.06
N LEU A 259 -42.14 18.85 -12.23
CA LEU A 259 -41.23 17.71 -12.41
C LEU A 259 -40.01 17.79 -11.47
N ARG A 260 -39.40 18.98 -11.35
CA ARG A 260 -38.17 19.21 -10.59
C ARG A 260 -36.99 18.34 -11.06
N ALA A 261 -36.83 18.18 -12.37
CA ALA A 261 -35.76 17.35 -12.94
C ALA A 261 -34.37 17.93 -12.64
N GLY A 262 -33.45 17.09 -12.16
CA GLY A 262 -32.15 17.52 -11.64
C GLY A 262 -32.20 17.97 -10.18
N THR A 263 -33.13 17.43 -9.39
CA THR A 263 -33.13 17.59 -7.91
C THR A 263 -31.99 16.80 -7.27
N SER A 264 -31.66 15.65 -7.84
CA SER A 264 -30.47 14.86 -7.55
C SER A 264 -29.83 14.41 -8.87
N LEU A 265 -28.54 14.11 -8.82
CA LEU A 265 -27.72 13.70 -9.94
C LEU A 265 -26.76 12.61 -9.43
N ALA A 266 -26.53 11.59 -10.25
CA ALA A 266 -25.46 10.62 -10.06
C ALA A 266 -24.86 10.25 -11.42
N LEU A 267 -23.62 9.76 -11.40
CA LEU A 267 -22.93 9.15 -12.53
C LEU A 267 -22.62 7.69 -12.14
N ALA A 268 -22.84 6.77 -13.06
CA ALA A 268 -22.50 5.35 -12.93
C ALA A 268 -22.48 4.71 -14.33
N ASP A 269 -21.71 3.67 -14.56
CA ASP A 269 -21.84 2.83 -15.75
C ASP A 269 -22.91 1.75 -15.50
N LEU A 270 -24.16 2.05 -15.88
CA LEU A 270 -25.28 1.14 -15.66
C LEU A 270 -25.47 0.10 -16.77
N ASN A 271 -24.71 0.19 -17.87
CA ASN A 271 -24.92 -0.63 -19.06
C ASN A 271 -23.68 -1.45 -19.48
N GLY A 272 -22.55 -1.27 -18.78
CA GLY A 272 -21.30 -2.00 -18.98
C GLY A 272 -20.54 -1.56 -20.23
N ASP A 273 -20.76 -0.35 -20.74
CA ASP A 273 -20.13 0.15 -21.98
C ASP A 273 -18.85 0.98 -21.75
N GLY A 274 -18.46 1.19 -20.49
CA GLY A 274 -17.26 1.92 -20.07
C GLY A 274 -17.41 3.44 -20.05
N ASN A 275 -18.58 3.99 -20.41
CA ASN A 275 -18.88 5.42 -20.31
C ASN A 275 -19.77 5.69 -19.09
N LEU A 276 -19.58 6.84 -18.43
CA LEU A 276 -20.46 7.23 -17.33
C LEU A 276 -21.84 7.65 -17.85
N ASP A 277 -22.88 6.95 -17.42
CA ASP A 277 -24.27 7.35 -17.64
C ASP A 277 -24.66 8.51 -16.72
N LEU A 278 -25.59 9.35 -17.19
CA LEU A 278 -26.17 10.40 -16.36
C LEU A 278 -27.52 9.96 -15.78
N ILE A 279 -27.59 9.82 -14.46
CA ILE A 279 -28.83 9.53 -13.75
C ILE A 279 -29.41 10.81 -13.14
N VAL A 280 -30.64 11.14 -13.55
CA VAL A 280 -31.35 12.38 -13.18
C VAL A 280 -32.54 12.08 -12.29
N GLY A 281 -32.53 12.64 -11.07
CA GLY A 281 -33.66 12.59 -10.15
C GLY A 281 -34.78 13.57 -10.51
N ILE A 282 -36.02 13.07 -10.58
CA ILE A 282 -37.24 13.80 -10.96
C ILE A 282 -38.37 13.47 -9.94
N PRO A 283 -38.26 13.90 -8.66
CA PRO A 283 -39.21 13.50 -7.61
C PRO A 283 -40.65 13.98 -7.85
N GLY A 284 -40.86 15.00 -8.68
CA GLY A 284 -42.19 15.45 -9.07
C GLY A 284 -42.85 14.67 -10.21
N TYR A 285 -42.18 13.66 -10.78
CA TYR A 285 -42.71 12.91 -11.93
C TYR A 285 -44.05 12.24 -11.61
N ARG A 286 -44.99 12.34 -12.56
CA ARG A 286 -46.31 11.71 -12.50
C ARG A 286 -46.39 10.55 -13.49
N ASP A 287 -46.61 9.35 -12.95
CA ASP A 287 -46.95 8.15 -13.71
C ASP A 287 -48.49 7.99 -13.79
N GLY A 288 -49.08 8.49 -14.88
CA GLY A 288 -50.52 8.45 -15.12
C GLY A 288 -51.34 9.11 -13.99
N ALA A 289 -52.01 8.30 -13.18
CA ALA A 289 -52.79 8.77 -12.03
C ALA A 289 -51.94 9.00 -10.76
N LYS A 290 -50.73 8.43 -10.67
CA LYS A 290 -49.84 8.56 -9.51
C LYS A 290 -49.20 9.95 -9.49
N THR A 291 -49.75 10.87 -8.70
CA THR A 291 -49.17 12.19 -8.42
C THR A 291 -47.85 12.01 -7.67
N GLU A 292 -46.78 12.70 -8.08
CA GLU A 292 -45.49 12.68 -7.35
C GLU A 292 -45.01 11.27 -7.00
N ALA A 293 -45.16 10.33 -7.93
CA ALA A 293 -44.49 9.03 -7.82
C ALA A 293 -42.97 9.21 -7.80
N GLY A 294 -42.49 10.22 -8.53
CA GLY A 294 -41.08 10.46 -8.74
C GLY A 294 -40.49 9.44 -9.72
N ALA A 295 -39.29 9.76 -10.20
CA ALA A 295 -38.52 8.88 -11.06
C ALA A 295 -37.02 9.17 -10.98
N ALA A 296 -36.20 8.18 -11.33
CA ALA A 296 -34.83 8.35 -11.79
C ALA A 296 -34.80 8.06 -13.31
N PHE A 297 -34.28 9.00 -14.09
CA PHE A 297 -34.14 8.88 -15.55
C PHE A 297 -32.66 8.69 -15.89
N VAL A 298 -32.34 7.60 -16.59
CA VAL A 298 -30.98 7.30 -17.06
C VAL A 298 -30.83 7.80 -18.49
N PHE A 299 -29.70 8.44 -18.76
CA PHE A 299 -29.26 8.81 -20.10
C PHE A 299 -27.90 8.16 -20.33
N HIS A 300 -27.85 7.19 -21.24
CA HIS A 300 -26.61 6.48 -21.47
C HIS A 300 -25.52 7.41 -22.02
N GLY A 301 -24.28 7.17 -21.59
CA GLY A 301 -23.09 7.85 -22.10
C GLY A 301 -22.82 7.53 -23.58
N PRO A 302 -21.96 8.31 -24.27
CA PRO A 302 -21.57 9.68 -23.94
C PRO A 302 -22.71 10.70 -24.17
N VAL A 303 -23.01 11.54 -23.18
CA VAL A 303 -24.13 12.50 -23.24
C VAL A 303 -23.76 13.76 -24.04
N THR A 304 -24.07 13.78 -25.33
CA THR A 304 -23.74 14.93 -26.20
C THR A 304 -24.96 15.76 -26.65
N GLY A 305 -24.73 17.05 -26.89
CA GLY A 305 -25.74 17.98 -27.40
C GLY A 305 -26.92 18.25 -26.46
N THR A 306 -28.04 18.75 -27.01
CA THR A 306 -29.27 18.98 -26.24
C THR A 306 -30.19 17.76 -26.35
N ARG A 307 -30.34 16.98 -25.27
CA ARG A 307 -31.29 15.85 -25.17
C ARG A 307 -32.61 16.29 -24.51
N ALA A 308 -33.68 15.56 -24.78
CA ALA A 308 -34.99 15.79 -24.16
C ALA A 308 -35.19 14.83 -22.97
N LEU A 309 -35.85 15.27 -21.89
CA LEU A 309 -36.19 14.36 -20.77
C LEU A 309 -37.00 13.13 -21.22
N SER A 310 -37.78 13.24 -22.30
CA SER A 310 -38.52 12.11 -22.87
C SER A 310 -37.63 11.04 -23.50
N SER A 311 -36.41 11.38 -23.92
CA SER A 311 -35.40 10.49 -24.53
C SER A 311 -34.36 9.99 -23.51
N ALA A 312 -34.76 9.86 -22.24
CA ALA A 312 -34.09 8.99 -21.29
C ALA A 312 -34.27 7.54 -21.73
N ASP A 313 -33.18 6.78 -21.68
CA ASP A 313 -33.07 5.42 -22.20
C ASP A 313 -33.74 4.41 -21.25
N ILE A 314 -33.61 4.66 -19.94
CA ILE A 314 -34.32 3.95 -18.86
C ILE A 314 -35.03 4.96 -17.96
N LYS A 315 -36.23 4.61 -17.48
CA LYS A 315 -37.04 5.40 -16.54
C LYS A 315 -37.49 4.52 -15.39
N PHE A 316 -36.85 4.67 -14.24
CA PHE A 316 -37.23 4.00 -13.00
C PHE A 316 -38.29 4.84 -12.28
N VAL A 317 -39.54 4.39 -12.24
CA VAL A 317 -40.70 5.15 -11.73
C VAL A 317 -41.21 4.63 -10.40
N GLY A 318 -41.59 5.55 -9.51
CA GLY A 318 -42.19 5.25 -8.21
C GLY A 318 -43.35 4.25 -8.28
N ALA A 319 -43.46 3.41 -7.25
CA ALA A 319 -44.47 2.37 -7.16
C ALA A 319 -45.86 2.98 -6.93
N SER A 320 -45.95 3.98 -6.05
CA SER A 320 -47.20 4.62 -5.60
C SER A 320 -47.19 6.13 -5.79
N ALA A 321 -48.33 6.78 -5.54
CA ALA A 321 -48.43 8.23 -5.53
C ALA A 321 -47.80 8.81 -4.26
N GLY A 322 -46.98 9.84 -4.39
CA GLY A 322 -46.28 10.48 -3.27
C GLY A 322 -45.07 9.71 -2.75
N ASP A 323 -44.53 8.74 -3.50
CA ASP A 323 -43.28 8.01 -3.20
C ASP A 323 -42.05 8.94 -3.28
N LEU A 324 -42.09 9.98 -4.13
CA LEU A 324 -40.97 10.91 -4.38
C LEU A 324 -39.66 10.22 -4.81
N ALA A 325 -39.73 9.15 -5.61
CA ALA A 325 -38.54 8.46 -6.10
C ALA A 325 -37.60 9.39 -6.89
N GLY A 326 -36.29 9.20 -6.74
CA GLY A 326 -35.27 10.10 -7.29
C GLY A 326 -35.10 11.40 -6.48
N THR A 327 -35.52 11.41 -5.20
CA THR A 327 -35.17 12.52 -4.30
C THR A 327 -33.67 12.55 -4.01
N ALA A 328 -33.08 11.37 -3.78
CA ALA A 328 -31.64 11.16 -3.69
C ALA A 328 -31.24 9.96 -4.54
N ILE A 329 -30.02 9.98 -5.08
CA ILE A 329 -29.43 8.91 -5.88
C ILE A 329 -27.95 8.84 -5.50
N ALA A 330 -27.42 7.63 -5.32
CA ALA A 330 -25.99 7.39 -5.14
C ALA A 330 -25.52 6.29 -6.08
N ARG A 331 -24.30 6.43 -6.62
CA ARG A 331 -23.53 5.31 -7.16
C ARG A 331 -23.22 4.37 -6.00
N VAL A 332 -23.48 3.09 -6.20
CA VAL A 332 -23.13 2.02 -5.26
C VAL A 332 -21.89 1.27 -5.76
N GLY A 333 -21.61 1.30 -7.07
CA GLY A 333 -20.56 0.49 -7.68
C GLY A 333 -21.04 -0.95 -7.88
N ASP A 334 -20.22 -1.81 -8.47
CA ASP A 334 -20.51 -3.24 -8.58
C ASP A 334 -20.41 -3.89 -7.18
N VAL A 335 -21.56 -4.26 -6.60
CA VAL A 335 -21.65 -4.93 -5.28
C VAL A 335 -22.07 -6.38 -5.37
N ASP A 336 -22.33 -6.91 -6.56
CA ASP A 336 -22.68 -8.31 -6.75
C ASP A 336 -21.70 -9.11 -7.65
N GLY A 337 -20.68 -8.43 -8.17
CA GLY A 337 -19.52 -8.97 -8.87
C GLY A 337 -19.80 -9.35 -10.33
N ASP A 338 -20.82 -8.78 -10.96
CA ASP A 338 -21.21 -9.09 -12.34
C ASP A 338 -20.59 -8.17 -13.40
N GLY A 339 -19.96 -7.07 -12.98
CA GLY A 339 -19.24 -6.11 -13.82
C GLY A 339 -20.03 -4.88 -14.25
N ASP A 340 -21.35 -4.84 -14.03
CA ASP A 340 -22.17 -3.63 -14.22
C ASP A 340 -22.34 -2.89 -12.87
N GLU A 341 -22.52 -1.56 -12.84
CA GLU A 341 -22.60 -0.83 -11.56
C GLU A 341 -24.03 -0.75 -10.97
N GLU A 342 -24.16 -0.90 -9.64
CA GLU A 342 -25.40 -0.57 -8.93
C GLU A 342 -25.58 0.93 -8.68
N ILE A 343 -26.86 1.34 -8.59
CA ILE A 343 -27.27 2.61 -7.96
C ILE A 343 -28.33 2.39 -6.87
N LEU A 344 -28.33 3.26 -5.87
CA LEU A 344 -29.35 3.33 -4.83
C LEU A 344 -30.25 4.54 -5.08
N VAL A 345 -31.56 4.33 -5.27
CA VAL A 345 -32.55 5.39 -5.54
C VAL A 345 -33.47 5.59 -4.34
N GLY A 346 -33.40 6.79 -3.75
CA GLY A 346 -34.20 7.24 -2.62
C GLY A 346 -35.63 7.66 -2.99
N ALA A 347 -36.59 7.18 -2.21
CA ALA A 347 -38.02 7.44 -2.30
C ALA A 347 -38.60 7.68 -0.88
N PRO A 348 -38.28 8.82 -0.23
CA PRO A 348 -38.62 9.10 1.17
C PRO A 348 -40.12 9.13 1.45
N SER A 349 -40.93 9.25 0.40
CA SER A 349 -42.38 9.32 0.49
C SER A 349 -42.87 10.53 1.32
N THR A 350 -44.17 10.61 1.67
CA THR A 350 -44.73 11.77 2.40
C THR A 350 -45.61 11.40 3.59
N GLY A 351 -45.53 12.20 4.66
CA GLY A 351 -46.37 12.02 5.86
C GLY A 351 -45.93 10.81 6.69
N ALA A 352 -46.88 9.95 7.07
CA ALA A 352 -46.64 8.80 7.95
C ALA A 352 -46.22 7.51 7.20
N THR A 353 -45.93 7.59 5.90
CA THR A 353 -45.36 6.46 5.15
C THR A 353 -43.90 6.23 5.55
N PRO A 354 -43.34 5.01 5.40
CA PRO A 354 -42.01 4.73 5.94
C PRO A 354 -40.83 5.33 5.16
N GLY A 355 -41.04 5.59 3.87
CA GLY A 355 -39.94 5.85 2.94
C GLY A 355 -39.20 4.56 2.54
N LYS A 356 -38.51 4.61 1.40
CA LYS A 356 -37.75 3.50 0.84
C LYS A 356 -36.46 3.96 0.15
N ALA A 357 -35.48 3.07 0.08
CA ALA A 357 -34.40 3.13 -0.90
C ALA A 357 -34.43 1.86 -1.77
N TYR A 358 -34.30 2.01 -3.09
CA TYR A 358 -34.33 0.91 -4.05
C TYR A 358 -32.93 0.66 -4.60
N LEU A 359 -32.39 -0.54 -4.41
CA LEU A 359 -31.14 -0.96 -5.02
C LEU A 359 -31.45 -1.45 -6.43
N ILE A 360 -30.97 -0.70 -7.42
CA ILE A 360 -31.11 -1.01 -8.84
C ILE A 360 -29.77 -1.57 -9.28
N ARG A 361 -29.81 -2.80 -9.79
CA ARG A 361 -28.62 -3.44 -10.34
C ARG A 361 -28.22 -2.87 -11.68
N GLY A 362 -26.97 -3.09 -12.06
CA GLY A 362 -26.50 -2.83 -13.41
C GLY A 362 -27.19 -3.69 -14.48
N GLY A 363 -26.81 -3.48 -15.73
CA GLY A 363 -27.16 -4.34 -16.85
C GLY A 363 -28.47 -3.98 -17.58
N THR A 364 -29.03 -4.95 -18.31
CA THR A 364 -29.94 -4.68 -19.44
C THR A 364 -31.40 -4.31 -19.06
N TYR A 365 -31.58 -3.20 -18.34
CA TYR A 365 -32.87 -2.52 -18.25
C TYR A 365 -33.15 -1.71 -19.52
N SER A 366 -34.44 -1.51 -19.85
CA SER A 366 -34.82 -0.63 -20.96
C SER A 366 -36.22 -0.03 -20.77
N GLY A 367 -36.43 1.16 -21.32
CA GLY A 367 -37.74 1.78 -21.41
C GLY A 367 -38.25 2.32 -20.07
N THR A 368 -39.22 1.67 -19.45
CA THR A 368 -39.88 2.19 -18.23
C THR A 368 -40.14 1.04 -17.24
N VAL A 369 -39.48 1.14 -16.08
CA VAL A 369 -39.40 0.09 -15.06
C VAL A 369 -40.04 0.64 -13.79
N SER A 370 -40.98 -0.09 -13.18
CA SER A 370 -41.53 0.34 -11.90
C SER A 370 -40.65 -0.12 -10.76
N LEU A 371 -40.28 0.79 -9.86
CA LEU A 371 -39.55 0.47 -8.63
C LEU A 371 -40.30 -0.52 -7.72
N GLY A 372 -41.62 -0.68 -7.92
CA GLY A 372 -42.41 -1.70 -7.21
C GLY A 372 -42.03 -3.16 -7.51
N SER A 373 -41.23 -3.42 -8.54
CA SER A 373 -40.64 -4.74 -8.82
C SER A 373 -39.13 -4.84 -8.51
N ILE A 374 -38.53 -3.79 -7.95
CA ILE A 374 -37.12 -3.72 -7.56
C ILE A 374 -36.99 -3.99 -6.06
N ALA A 375 -35.85 -4.57 -5.64
CA ALA A 375 -35.54 -4.79 -4.23
C ALA A 375 -35.51 -3.45 -3.48
N ALA A 376 -36.13 -3.40 -2.30
CA ALA A 376 -36.36 -2.16 -1.58
C ALA A 376 -36.08 -2.30 -0.08
N PHE A 377 -35.24 -1.40 0.42
CA PHE A 377 -35.03 -1.17 1.84
C PHE A 377 -36.14 -0.24 2.36
N THR A 378 -36.94 -0.69 3.34
CA THR A 378 -38.09 0.08 3.86
C THR A 378 -37.86 0.49 5.31
N GLY A 379 -38.04 1.77 5.65
CA GLY A 379 -37.85 2.29 7.02
C GLY A 379 -39.01 2.04 7.98
N ALA A 380 -39.03 2.71 9.13
CA ALA A 380 -40.18 2.74 10.03
C ALA A 380 -41.24 3.79 9.59
N PRO A 381 -42.53 3.63 9.91
CA PRO A 381 -43.58 4.59 9.51
C PRO A 381 -43.30 6.04 9.95
N GLY A 382 -43.13 6.95 8.98
CA GLY A 382 -42.83 8.37 9.21
C GLY A 382 -41.33 8.74 9.16
N ASP A 383 -40.44 7.75 9.05
CA ASP A 383 -38.98 7.97 9.05
C ASP A 383 -38.46 8.75 7.85
N GLN A 384 -39.17 8.69 6.72
CA GLN A 384 -38.71 9.24 5.43
C GLN A 384 -37.40 8.58 4.96
N ALA A 385 -37.26 7.26 5.16
CA ALA A 385 -36.06 6.52 4.77
C ALA A 385 -35.80 6.66 3.25
N GLY A 386 -34.54 6.89 2.88
CA GLY A 386 -34.16 7.20 1.50
C GLY A 386 -34.29 8.69 1.14
N ALA A 387 -34.40 9.59 2.13
CA ALA A 387 -34.28 11.03 1.89
C ALA A 387 -32.87 11.45 1.45
N SER A 388 -31.86 10.73 1.92
CA SER A 388 -30.49 10.72 1.40
C SER A 388 -29.97 9.29 1.37
N VAL A 389 -29.03 9.00 0.47
CA VAL A 389 -28.44 7.67 0.28
C VAL A 389 -26.95 7.81 -0.06
N ALA A 390 -26.13 6.85 0.36
CA ALA A 390 -24.72 6.72 0.01
C ALA A 390 -24.26 5.25 0.16
N ALA A 391 -23.06 4.93 -0.32
CA ALA A 391 -22.39 3.67 -0.11
C ALA A 391 -20.91 3.90 0.27
N GLY A 392 -20.24 2.86 0.78
CA GLY A 392 -18.83 2.87 1.20
C GLY A 392 -18.49 1.62 2.02
N ASP A 393 -17.23 1.19 2.08
CA ASP A 393 -16.82 0.07 2.94
C ASP A 393 -16.46 0.55 4.35
N PHE A 394 -17.47 0.67 5.22
CA PHE A 394 -17.30 1.19 6.58
C PHE A 394 -16.83 0.14 7.60
N ASN A 395 -16.63 -1.11 7.16
CA ASN A 395 -16.23 -2.23 8.02
C ASN A 395 -14.95 -2.98 7.56
N ALA A 396 -14.39 -2.55 6.43
CA ALA A 396 -13.20 -3.11 5.78
C ALA A 396 -13.31 -4.61 5.43
N ASP A 397 -14.51 -5.09 5.06
CA ASP A 397 -14.70 -6.47 4.54
C ASP A 397 -14.60 -6.59 3.00
N ASN A 398 -14.20 -5.50 2.34
CA ASN A 398 -14.10 -5.30 0.88
C ASN A 398 -15.46 -5.38 0.16
N ARG A 399 -16.54 -5.00 0.84
CA ARG A 399 -17.90 -4.89 0.25
C ARG A 399 -18.53 -3.59 0.67
N LEU A 400 -19.21 -2.94 -0.27
CA LEU A 400 -19.78 -1.62 -0.01
C LEU A 400 -21.07 -1.77 0.80
N ASP A 401 -21.06 -1.20 2.00
CA ASP A 401 -22.22 -1.02 2.86
C ASP A 401 -23.12 0.11 2.31
N LEU A 402 -24.40 0.11 2.68
CA LEU A 402 -25.35 1.15 2.29
C LEU A 402 -25.76 2.05 3.48
N LEU A 403 -25.68 3.36 3.29
CA LEU A 403 -26.24 4.36 4.20
C LEU A 403 -27.59 4.86 3.69
N ILE A 404 -28.63 4.74 4.51
CA ILE A 404 -29.99 5.21 4.17
C ILE A 404 -30.44 6.22 5.23
N GLY A 405 -30.51 7.49 4.83
CA GLY A 405 -30.95 8.60 5.68
C GLY A 405 -32.46 8.61 5.92
N ALA A 406 -32.85 8.81 7.18
CA ALA A 406 -34.21 8.78 7.69
C ALA A 406 -34.49 10.00 8.60
N PRO A 407 -34.54 11.23 8.03
CA PRO A 407 -34.58 12.46 8.82
C PRO A 407 -35.89 12.71 9.57
N GLY A 408 -36.98 12.00 9.23
CA GLY A 408 -38.27 12.09 9.93
C GLY A 408 -38.35 11.25 11.21
N HIS A 409 -37.37 10.36 11.43
CA HIS A 409 -37.38 9.39 12.54
C HIS A 409 -37.62 10.04 13.90
N GLN A 410 -38.50 9.43 14.71
CA GLN A 410 -38.87 9.87 16.07
C GLN A 410 -39.12 11.39 16.20
N ALA A 411 -40.09 11.92 15.45
CA ALA A 411 -40.44 13.35 15.43
C ALA A 411 -39.24 14.23 15.05
N ASP A 412 -38.71 13.97 13.84
CA ASP A 412 -37.60 14.69 13.23
C ASP A 412 -36.29 14.65 14.07
N LYS A 413 -36.14 13.72 15.02
CA LYS A 413 -34.85 13.38 15.64
C LYS A 413 -33.85 12.95 14.55
N GLY A 414 -34.37 12.16 13.61
CA GLY A 414 -33.65 11.66 12.46
C GLY A 414 -32.75 10.48 12.82
N ALA A 415 -32.44 9.66 11.82
CA ALA A 415 -31.55 8.51 11.94
C ALA A 415 -30.89 8.19 10.60
N VAL A 416 -29.88 7.33 10.64
CA VAL A 416 -29.33 6.65 9.47
C VAL A 416 -29.36 5.14 9.73
N TYR A 417 -29.85 4.41 8.73
CA TYR A 417 -29.75 2.96 8.68
C TYR A 417 -28.46 2.60 7.91
N LEU A 418 -27.54 1.91 8.58
CA LEU A 418 -26.35 1.30 7.98
C LEU A 418 -26.66 -0.17 7.70
N VAL A 419 -26.72 -0.52 6.42
CA VAL A 419 -26.98 -1.88 5.95
C VAL A 419 -25.65 -2.47 5.47
N HIS A 420 -25.11 -3.41 6.24
CA HIS A 420 -23.83 -4.03 5.92
C HIS A 420 -23.90 -4.88 4.64
N GLY A 421 -22.81 -4.84 3.88
CA GLY A 421 -22.49 -5.71 2.74
C GLY A 421 -22.66 -7.19 3.10
N LYS A 422 -22.94 -8.00 2.08
CA LYS A 422 -23.01 -9.47 2.18
C LYS A 422 -22.55 -10.09 0.87
N GLU A 423 -22.34 -11.40 0.88
CA GLU A 423 -22.15 -12.17 -0.35
C GLU A 423 -23.22 -11.82 -1.41
N PRO A 424 -22.85 -11.62 -2.69
CA PRO A 424 -23.71 -11.18 -3.78
C PRO A 424 -25.11 -11.82 -3.84
N ALA A 425 -25.18 -13.14 -3.63
CA ALA A 425 -26.43 -13.91 -3.65
C ALA A 425 -27.41 -13.56 -2.51
N GLN A 426 -26.98 -12.77 -1.51
CA GLN A 426 -27.77 -12.39 -0.33
C GLN A 426 -28.19 -10.91 -0.32
N PHE A 427 -27.74 -10.09 -1.28
CA PHE A 427 -28.13 -8.68 -1.39
C PHE A 427 -29.51 -8.51 -2.05
N ASN A 428 -30.52 -8.99 -1.32
CA ASN A 428 -31.94 -8.86 -1.64
C ASN A 428 -32.61 -8.00 -0.55
N GLY A 429 -32.90 -6.73 -0.89
CA GLY A 429 -33.39 -5.71 0.05
C GLY A 429 -34.65 -6.11 0.84
N GLY A 430 -34.82 -5.51 2.03
CA GLY A 430 -35.85 -5.90 2.98
C GLY A 430 -36.29 -4.83 3.98
N ASP A 431 -36.96 -5.25 5.04
CA ASP A 431 -37.39 -4.36 6.13
C ASP A 431 -36.17 -3.93 6.97
N LEU A 432 -35.94 -2.62 7.11
CA LEU A 432 -34.83 -2.06 7.88
C LEU A 432 -35.03 -2.19 9.40
N LEU A 433 -36.19 -2.67 9.84
CA LEU A 433 -36.50 -2.98 11.23
C LEU A 433 -35.91 -4.32 11.72
N GLY A 434 -35.11 -5.01 10.89
CA GLY A 434 -34.45 -6.27 11.21
C GLY A 434 -33.17 -6.12 12.05
N SER A 435 -32.81 -7.16 12.81
CA SER A 435 -31.66 -7.18 13.71
C SER A 435 -30.28 -7.29 13.03
N THR A 436 -30.18 -6.95 11.74
CA THR A 436 -28.93 -7.00 10.94
C THR A 436 -28.61 -5.64 10.30
N VAL A 437 -29.23 -4.58 10.79
CA VAL A 437 -29.05 -3.19 10.33
C VAL A 437 -28.61 -2.38 11.53
N THR A 438 -27.53 -1.62 11.40
CA THR A 438 -27.11 -0.68 12.45
C THR A 438 -27.95 0.58 12.36
N LEU A 439 -28.49 1.03 13.50
CA LEU A 439 -29.23 2.29 13.60
C LEU A 439 -28.38 3.36 14.29
N LEU A 440 -28.14 4.46 13.59
CA LEU A 440 -27.42 5.63 14.08
C LEU A 440 -28.42 6.77 14.32
N GLU A 441 -28.80 6.99 15.57
CA GLU A 441 -29.88 7.92 15.93
C GLU A 441 -29.38 9.35 16.22
N GLY A 442 -30.10 10.36 15.74
CA GLY A 442 -29.86 11.76 16.11
C GLY A 442 -30.07 12.03 17.61
N GLU A 443 -29.48 13.10 18.15
CA GLU A 443 -29.48 13.34 19.60
C GLU A 443 -30.80 13.91 20.14
N SER A 444 -31.58 14.63 19.34
CA SER A 444 -32.75 15.39 19.82
C SER A 444 -33.80 15.62 18.73
N THR A 445 -35.07 15.65 19.12
CA THR A 445 -36.21 15.91 18.21
C THR A 445 -36.03 17.22 17.45
N GLY A 446 -36.15 17.18 16.13
CA GLY A 446 -35.93 18.32 15.23
C GLY A 446 -34.49 18.46 14.71
N ASP A 447 -33.53 17.65 15.17
CA ASP A 447 -32.15 17.66 14.66
C ASP A 447 -32.08 17.27 13.17
N ARG A 448 -32.96 16.35 12.73
CA ARG A 448 -33.04 15.78 11.38
C ARG A 448 -31.73 15.12 10.95
N ALA A 449 -31.15 14.29 11.81
CA ALA A 449 -30.00 13.45 11.44
C ALA A 449 -30.35 12.53 10.26
N GLY A 450 -29.39 12.29 9.36
CA GLY A 450 -29.64 11.59 8.11
C GLY A 450 -30.39 12.42 7.06
N HIS A 451 -30.33 13.76 7.15
CA HIS A 451 -30.80 14.63 6.07
C HIS A 451 -29.88 14.57 4.83
N ALA A 452 -28.58 14.43 5.10
CA ALA A 452 -27.55 14.11 4.12
C ALA A 452 -26.67 13.02 4.74
N VAL A 453 -26.19 12.11 3.89
CA VAL A 453 -25.19 11.08 4.23
C VAL A 453 -24.18 10.99 3.10
N ALA A 454 -22.96 10.61 3.42
CA ALA A 454 -21.90 10.29 2.46
C ALA A 454 -20.87 9.38 3.13
N SER A 455 -20.10 8.64 2.33
CA SER A 455 -18.78 8.19 2.77
C SER A 455 -17.84 9.41 2.86
N ALA A 456 -16.99 9.44 3.88
CA ALA A 456 -15.86 10.35 3.97
C ALA A 456 -14.61 9.83 3.23
N GLY A 457 -14.65 8.60 2.70
CA GLY A 457 -13.47 7.83 2.32
C GLY A 457 -12.64 7.42 3.54
N ASP A 458 -11.43 6.89 3.33
CA ASP A 458 -10.46 6.72 4.42
C ASP A 458 -9.90 8.09 4.82
N PHE A 459 -10.57 8.72 5.78
CA PHE A 459 -10.25 10.07 6.26
C PHE A 459 -9.08 10.08 7.27
N ASN A 460 -8.81 8.94 7.90
CA ASN A 460 -7.82 8.80 8.98
C ASN A 460 -6.70 7.80 8.72
N GLY A 461 -6.56 7.30 7.50
CA GLY A 461 -5.51 6.38 7.08
C GLY A 461 -5.57 5.03 7.80
N ASP A 462 -6.77 4.54 8.12
CA ASP A 462 -6.94 3.21 8.73
C ASP A 462 -7.71 2.20 7.88
N GLU A 463 -7.75 2.38 6.56
CA GLU A 463 -8.24 1.45 5.51
C GLU A 463 -9.73 1.07 5.62
N ALA A 464 -10.46 1.59 6.60
CA ALA A 464 -11.91 1.58 6.63
C ALA A 464 -12.43 2.94 6.17
N GLU A 465 -13.50 2.96 5.38
CA GLU A 465 -14.14 4.24 5.05
C GLU A 465 -14.87 4.81 6.27
N ASP A 466 -14.87 6.14 6.39
CA ASP A 466 -15.56 6.87 7.44
C ASP A 466 -16.97 7.32 7.01
N ILE A 467 -17.87 7.54 7.98
CA ILE A 467 -19.28 7.88 7.73
C ILE A 467 -19.55 9.36 8.05
N LEU A 468 -20.21 10.07 7.13
CA LEU A 468 -20.75 11.42 7.36
C LEU A 468 -22.27 11.40 7.54
N ILE A 469 -22.76 12.06 8.60
CA ILE A 469 -24.19 12.26 8.87
C ILE A 469 -24.50 13.72 9.09
N GLY A 470 -25.43 14.25 8.30
CA GLY A 470 -25.92 15.63 8.39
C GLY A 470 -27.17 15.75 9.27
N ALA A 471 -27.15 16.67 10.23
CA ALA A 471 -28.30 17.03 11.06
C ALA A 471 -28.52 18.56 11.07
N PRO A 472 -28.96 19.16 9.94
CA PRO A 472 -29.05 20.60 9.77
C PRO A 472 -30.17 21.27 10.58
N GLY A 473 -31.04 20.50 11.25
CA GLY A 473 -32.04 21.03 12.19
C GLY A 473 -31.49 21.32 13.59
N LYS A 474 -30.33 20.76 13.95
CA LYS A 474 -29.78 20.81 15.31
C LYS A 474 -29.69 22.24 15.87
N ASN A 475 -30.02 22.38 17.16
CA ASN A 475 -30.09 23.66 17.88
C ASN A 475 -30.94 24.74 17.18
N GLY A 476 -32.06 24.33 16.55
CA GLY A 476 -32.98 25.26 15.88
C GLY A 476 -32.45 25.78 14.54
N GLY A 477 -31.73 24.95 13.78
CA GLY A 477 -31.21 25.29 12.46
C GLY A 477 -29.75 25.79 12.44
N GLN A 478 -29.01 25.68 13.55
CA GLN A 478 -27.55 25.82 13.49
C GLN A 478 -26.94 24.65 12.73
N GLY A 479 -27.46 23.44 12.93
CA GLY A 479 -27.00 22.24 12.26
C GLY A 479 -25.64 21.73 12.75
N ILE A 480 -25.35 20.48 12.43
CA ILE A 480 -24.08 19.83 12.71
C ILE A 480 -23.86 18.72 11.67
N ALA A 481 -22.61 18.39 11.40
CA ALA A 481 -22.24 17.16 10.75
C ALA A 481 -21.54 16.25 11.78
N TYR A 482 -21.85 14.97 11.77
CA TYR A 482 -21.14 13.95 12.52
C TYR A 482 -20.21 13.22 11.54
N LEU A 483 -18.93 13.13 11.89
CA LEU A 483 -17.98 12.20 11.30
C LEU A 483 -17.90 11.01 12.27
N ILE A 484 -18.09 9.80 11.78
CA ILE A 484 -18.10 8.56 12.57
C ILE A 484 -17.09 7.63 11.94
N ARG A 485 -16.22 7.06 12.76
CA ARG A 485 -15.20 6.17 12.24
C ARG A 485 -15.76 4.88 11.64
N GLY A 486 -15.19 4.47 10.51
CA GLY A 486 -15.21 3.08 10.09
C GLY A 486 -14.55 2.17 11.14
N GLN A 487 -14.68 0.86 10.98
CA GLN A 487 -13.99 -0.08 11.84
C GLN A 487 -13.40 -1.23 11.03
N LYS A 488 -12.07 -1.27 10.84
CA LYS A 488 -11.39 -2.49 10.42
C LYS A 488 -11.06 -3.41 11.60
N PRO A 489 -11.00 -4.73 11.41
CA PRO A 489 -10.34 -5.64 12.34
C PRO A 489 -8.88 -5.25 12.50
N ARG A 490 -8.41 -5.07 13.74
CA ARG A 490 -7.00 -4.76 14.03
C ARG A 490 -6.33 -6.00 14.62
N ALA A 491 -5.05 -6.17 14.31
CA ALA A 491 -4.21 -7.14 14.99
C ALA A 491 -3.94 -6.66 16.42
N TRP A 492 -4.31 -7.46 17.42
CA TRP A 492 -3.96 -7.23 18.81
C TRP A 492 -2.97 -8.28 19.27
N LEU A 493 -1.79 -7.83 19.72
CA LEU A 493 -0.78 -8.66 20.37
C LEU A 493 -1.00 -8.59 21.88
N ALA A 494 -0.76 -9.71 22.56
CA ALA A 494 -0.85 -9.73 24.01
C ALA A 494 0.37 -9.01 24.61
N ASP A 495 0.10 -8.27 25.68
CA ASP A 495 1.08 -7.56 26.52
C ASP A 495 0.82 -8.07 27.95
N LYS A 496 1.67 -8.98 28.45
CA LYS A 496 1.44 -9.64 29.75
C LYS A 496 2.14 -8.97 30.92
N ASP A 497 3.21 -8.23 30.67
CA ASP A 497 4.01 -7.56 31.71
C ASP A 497 3.79 -6.04 31.76
N GLY A 498 3.20 -5.44 30.72
CA GLY A 498 2.63 -4.10 30.73
C GLY A 498 3.56 -2.99 30.25
N ASP A 499 4.60 -3.31 29.46
CA ASP A 499 5.58 -2.32 29.00
C ASP A 499 5.16 -1.52 27.75
N GLY A 500 4.18 -2.02 26.99
CA GLY A 500 3.66 -1.39 25.78
C GLY A 500 4.14 -2.02 24.47
N PHE A 501 4.90 -3.10 24.52
CA PHE A 501 5.15 -4.02 23.41
C PHE A 501 4.32 -5.31 23.59
N GLY A 502 4.44 -6.26 22.67
CA GLY A 502 3.63 -7.48 22.75
C GLY A 502 4.03 -8.54 21.74
N ALA A 503 3.63 -9.78 22.02
CA ALA A 503 4.17 -10.96 21.34
C ALA A 503 3.10 -11.97 20.89
N GLY A 504 3.59 -12.95 20.12
CA GLY A 504 2.83 -14.13 19.70
C GLY A 504 1.94 -13.91 18.48
N ASN A 505 0.96 -14.79 18.30
CA ASN A 505 0.04 -14.72 17.17
C ASN A 505 -1.00 -13.61 17.40
N PRO A 506 -1.14 -12.64 16.48
CA PRO A 506 -2.10 -11.56 16.65
C PRO A 506 -3.55 -12.07 16.64
N VAL A 507 -4.37 -11.51 17.53
CA VAL A 507 -5.82 -11.71 17.56
C VAL A 507 -6.47 -10.59 16.77
N MET A 508 -7.11 -10.93 15.64
CA MET A 508 -7.93 -9.97 14.89
C MET A 508 -9.24 -9.71 15.65
N ASP A 509 -9.46 -8.46 16.09
CA ASP A 509 -10.73 -7.98 16.67
C ASP A 509 -10.82 -6.45 16.54
N CYS A 510 -12.01 -5.88 16.70
CA CYS A 510 -12.28 -4.45 16.44
C CYS A 510 -11.83 -3.51 17.57
N ALA A 511 -11.51 -4.10 18.72
CA ALA A 511 -11.14 -3.47 19.98
C ALA A 511 -10.21 -4.45 20.72
N PRO A 512 -9.37 -3.99 21.65
CA PRO A 512 -8.54 -4.91 22.44
C PRO A 512 -9.45 -5.92 23.15
N PRO A 513 -9.11 -7.22 23.16
CA PRO A 513 -9.88 -8.23 23.87
C PRO A 513 -10.11 -7.84 25.34
N ALA A 514 -11.29 -8.16 25.87
CA ALA A 514 -11.77 -7.63 27.15
C ALA A 514 -11.02 -8.14 28.40
N GLU A 515 -10.18 -9.17 28.27
CA GLU A 515 -9.34 -9.73 29.33
C GLU A 515 -7.87 -9.63 28.90
N GLY A 516 -7.00 -9.12 29.79
CA GLY A 516 -5.57 -8.91 29.53
C GLY A 516 -5.22 -7.46 29.12
N THR A 517 -3.92 -7.16 29.03
CA THR A 517 -3.41 -5.97 28.35
C THR A 517 -3.03 -6.37 26.92
N TRP A 518 -3.23 -5.44 25.98
CA TRP A 518 -3.06 -5.69 24.56
C TRP A 518 -2.55 -4.44 23.86
N VAL A 519 -1.64 -4.64 22.92
CA VAL A 519 -1.07 -3.59 22.06
C VAL A 519 -1.45 -3.83 20.61
N LEU A 520 -1.38 -2.79 19.79
CA LEU A 520 -1.66 -2.90 18.36
C LEU A 520 -0.47 -3.57 17.68
N GLY A 521 -0.72 -4.70 17.00
CA GLY A 521 0.23 -5.31 16.08
C GLY A 521 0.16 -4.66 14.71
N GLY A 522 1.32 -4.40 14.11
CA GLY A 522 1.47 -3.88 12.75
C GLY A 522 2.86 -4.17 12.21
N SER A 523 3.07 -4.00 10.92
CA SER A 523 4.36 -4.29 10.24
C SER A 523 5.54 -3.44 10.73
N GLU A 524 5.28 -2.33 11.43
CA GLU A 524 6.28 -1.42 11.99
C GLU A 524 6.41 -1.51 13.52
N SER A 525 5.65 -2.37 14.19
CA SER A 525 5.83 -2.64 15.62
C SER A 525 6.69 -3.89 15.76
N PRO A 526 7.98 -3.78 16.15
CA PRO A 526 8.80 -4.97 16.33
C PRO A 526 8.19 -5.81 17.45
N LEU A 527 8.23 -7.13 17.28
CA LEU A 527 7.62 -8.05 18.24
C LEU A 527 8.46 -8.08 19.51
N ASP A 528 7.78 -8.11 20.65
CA ASP A 528 8.42 -8.44 21.91
C ASP A 528 8.90 -9.90 21.88
N CYS A 529 10.17 -10.11 22.20
CA CYS A 529 10.82 -11.40 22.23
C CYS A 529 10.65 -12.14 23.57
N ASN A 530 10.20 -11.46 24.64
CA ASN A 530 9.90 -12.05 25.94
C ASN A 530 8.79 -11.32 26.74
N ASP A 531 7.54 -11.49 26.26
CA ASP A 531 6.24 -11.12 26.85
C ASP A 531 5.94 -11.82 28.19
N SER A 532 6.84 -11.58 29.14
CA SER A 532 6.86 -11.92 30.57
C SER A 532 7.93 -11.13 31.37
N ARG A 533 8.76 -10.33 30.69
CA ARG A 533 9.80 -9.44 31.21
C ARG A 533 9.66 -8.05 30.58
N ALA A 534 9.02 -7.12 31.30
CA ALA A 534 8.88 -5.68 30.95
C ALA A 534 10.21 -4.89 30.86
N ASP A 535 11.35 -5.58 30.92
CA ASP A 535 12.71 -5.08 30.73
C ASP A 535 13.39 -5.69 29.49
N VAL A 536 12.69 -6.57 28.75
CA VAL A 536 13.09 -7.16 27.47
C VAL A 536 12.10 -6.71 26.42
N HIS A 537 12.47 -5.75 25.59
CA HIS A 537 11.57 -5.23 24.57
C HIS A 537 12.34 -4.51 23.45
N PRO A 538 11.72 -4.32 22.27
CA PRO A 538 12.29 -3.55 21.18
C PRO A 538 12.88 -2.20 21.63
N GLY A 539 14.19 -2.03 21.43
CA GLY A 539 14.89 -0.79 21.79
C GLY A 539 15.09 -0.55 23.29
N ALA A 540 15.00 -1.59 24.13
CA ALA A 540 15.52 -1.56 25.50
C ALA A 540 17.04 -1.31 25.52
N ILE A 541 17.59 -1.14 26.72
CA ILE A 541 19.04 -0.98 26.93
C ILE A 541 19.63 -2.36 27.22
N GLU A 542 20.58 -2.80 26.40
CA GLU A 542 21.33 -4.04 26.62
C GLU A 542 22.08 -4.07 27.95
N LEU A 543 22.05 -5.25 28.58
CA LEU A 543 22.66 -5.54 29.88
C LEU A 543 23.48 -6.84 29.84
N CYS A 544 24.78 -6.74 30.09
CA CYS A 544 25.67 -7.90 30.27
C CYS A 544 25.29 -8.74 31.50
N SER A 545 24.58 -8.18 32.47
CA SER A 545 24.13 -8.91 33.66
C SER A 545 23.03 -9.95 33.38
N THR A 546 22.42 -9.93 32.19
CA THR A 546 21.37 -10.85 31.73
C THR A 546 21.85 -11.86 30.67
N VAL A 547 23.10 -12.34 30.82
CA VAL A 547 23.82 -13.31 29.95
C VAL A 547 22.92 -14.24 29.13
N GLY A 548 22.99 -14.11 27.81
CA GLY A 548 22.27 -14.92 26.83
C GLY A 548 20.82 -14.51 26.61
N VAL A 549 20.44 -13.31 27.06
CA VAL A 549 19.19 -12.64 26.68
C VAL A 549 19.50 -11.59 25.61
N ASP A 550 18.56 -11.43 24.70
CA ASP A 550 18.46 -10.32 23.75
C ASP A 550 17.48 -9.35 24.39
N ASP A 551 17.96 -8.40 25.21
CA ASP A 551 17.08 -7.53 26.01
C ASP A 551 16.42 -6.46 25.11
N ASN A 552 17.06 -6.07 23.99
CA ASN A 552 16.54 -5.07 23.05
C ASN A 552 15.75 -5.65 21.86
N CYS A 553 15.63 -6.97 21.75
CA CYS A 553 14.99 -7.75 20.69
C CYS A 553 15.52 -7.50 19.26
N ASN A 554 16.82 -7.28 19.06
CA ASN A 554 17.45 -7.07 17.74
C ASN A 554 17.97 -8.36 17.07
N GLY A 555 17.98 -9.50 17.78
CA GLY A 555 18.48 -10.79 17.30
C GLY A 555 19.92 -11.13 17.73
N ALA A 556 20.58 -10.30 18.53
CA ALA A 556 21.89 -10.53 19.12
C ALA A 556 21.81 -10.52 20.66
N THR A 557 22.72 -11.25 21.31
CA THR A 557 22.78 -11.38 22.77
C THR A 557 24.14 -10.92 23.28
N ASP A 558 24.18 -10.25 24.42
CA ASP A 558 25.42 -9.86 25.13
C ASP A 558 26.37 -8.95 24.31
N GLU A 559 25.82 -7.96 23.61
CA GLU A 559 26.59 -7.05 22.74
C GLU A 559 27.58 -6.16 23.51
N ASP A 560 28.77 -5.91 22.94
CA ASP A 560 29.81 -5.03 23.51
C ASP A 560 29.37 -3.55 23.72
N GLY A 561 28.16 -3.18 23.28
CA GLY A 561 27.52 -1.88 23.49
C GLY A 561 26.72 -1.75 24.80
N ALA A 562 26.57 -2.82 25.58
CA ALA A 562 25.73 -2.87 26.79
C ALA A 562 26.15 -1.87 27.88
N SER A 563 25.16 -1.39 28.64
CA SER A 563 25.32 -0.22 29.53
C SER A 563 26.06 -0.51 30.85
N ASP A 564 26.09 -1.78 31.26
CA ASP A 564 26.75 -2.33 32.46
C ASP A 564 27.98 -3.19 32.12
N THR A 565 28.59 -2.96 30.93
CA THR A 565 29.81 -3.65 30.48
C THR A 565 30.91 -3.69 31.53
N ILE A 566 31.41 -4.90 31.80
CA ILE A 566 32.49 -5.14 32.77
C ILE A 566 33.79 -4.52 32.23
N ASN A 567 34.54 -3.84 33.11
CA ASN A 567 35.88 -3.39 32.79
C ASN A 567 36.87 -4.52 33.04
N TRP A 568 37.46 -5.02 31.95
CA TRP A 568 38.52 -6.01 31.96
C TRP A 568 39.88 -5.32 31.94
N GLY A 569 40.70 -5.61 32.96
CA GLY A 569 42.12 -5.25 32.97
C GLY A 569 42.93 -6.34 32.29
N ARG A 570 44.00 -5.96 31.59
CA ARG A 570 44.92 -6.92 31.00
C ARG A 570 45.90 -7.39 32.07
N ASP A 571 45.92 -8.69 32.32
CA ASP A 571 46.92 -9.37 33.14
C ASP A 571 48.12 -9.64 32.21
N ALA A 572 49.15 -8.82 32.32
CA ALA A 572 50.20 -8.72 31.30
C ALA A 572 51.26 -9.83 31.41
N ASP A 573 51.46 -10.38 32.60
CA ASP A 573 52.47 -11.37 32.97
C ASP A 573 51.87 -12.66 33.59
N GLY A 574 50.58 -12.67 33.95
CA GLY A 574 49.81 -13.86 34.33
C GLY A 574 49.71 -14.11 35.84
N ASP A 575 49.95 -13.09 36.67
CA ASP A 575 49.99 -13.21 38.13
C ASP A 575 48.62 -13.02 38.82
N SER A 576 47.58 -12.69 38.05
CA SER A 576 46.21 -12.33 38.47
C SER A 576 45.99 -10.91 39.03
N TYR A 577 46.94 -9.99 38.85
CA TYR A 577 46.78 -8.56 39.11
C TYR A 577 46.54 -7.79 37.78
N ILE A 578 46.33 -6.48 37.85
CA ILE A 578 45.97 -5.64 36.69
C ILE A 578 46.98 -4.50 36.51
N ASP A 579 47.59 -4.41 35.34
CA ASP A 579 48.46 -3.29 34.99
C ASP A 579 47.64 -1.99 35.02
N PRO A 580 47.96 -1.04 35.93
CA PRO A 580 47.20 0.20 36.07
C PRO A 580 47.42 1.19 34.90
N ASN A 581 48.31 0.88 33.95
CA ASN A 581 48.69 1.75 32.83
C ASN A 581 48.07 1.34 31.49
N GLU A 582 47.58 0.10 31.35
CA GLU A 582 46.87 -0.36 30.14
C GLU A 582 45.39 0.05 30.17
N PRO A 583 44.79 0.41 29.01
CA PRO A 583 43.40 0.84 28.95
C PRO A 583 42.44 -0.35 29.13
N LEU A 584 41.54 -0.23 30.12
CA LEU A 584 40.48 -1.19 30.38
C LEU A 584 39.62 -1.44 29.12
N ARG A 585 39.40 -2.71 28.77
CA ARG A 585 38.40 -3.11 27.77
C ARG A 585 37.03 -3.24 28.42
N ARG A 586 35.98 -2.88 27.68
CA ARG A 586 34.59 -3.10 28.06
C ARG A 586 34.00 -4.19 27.19
N SER A 587 33.44 -5.21 27.82
CA SER A 587 32.73 -6.33 27.17
C SER A 587 31.93 -7.11 28.20
N CYS A 588 30.87 -7.80 27.77
CA CYS A 588 30.08 -8.68 28.63
C CYS A 588 30.82 -9.98 29.00
N ALA A 589 31.73 -10.44 28.15
CA ALA A 589 32.54 -11.64 28.37
C ALA A 589 34.04 -11.30 28.49
N SER A 590 34.83 -12.23 29.02
CA SER A 590 36.29 -12.08 29.06
C SER A 590 36.86 -12.05 27.64
N PRO A 591 37.58 -10.98 27.22
CA PRO A 591 38.14 -10.88 25.86
C PRO A 591 39.20 -11.95 25.52
N GLY A 592 39.75 -12.63 26.53
CA GLY A 592 40.82 -13.63 26.37
C GLY A 592 41.34 -14.09 27.74
N PRO A 593 42.08 -15.21 27.82
CA PRO A 593 42.61 -15.73 29.09
C PRO A 593 43.55 -14.75 29.83
N GLU A 594 44.12 -13.77 29.13
CA GLU A 594 44.95 -12.68 29.67
C GLU A 594 44.17 -11.46 30.17
N TRP A 595 42.85 -11.59 30.40
CA TRP A 595 41.98 -10.51 30.88
C TRP A 595 41.24 -10.87 32.16
N VAL A 596 41.49 -10.12 33.22
CA VAL A 596 40.91 -10.31 34.56
C VAL A 596 39.93 -9.19 34.93
N ASN A 597 38.98 -9.52 35.81
CA ASN A 597 37.91 -8.59 36.20
C ASN A 597 38.43 -7.53 37.20
N ASN A 598 38.28 -6.25 36.84
CA ASN A 598 38.69 -5.10 37.65
C ASN A 598 37.80 -4.86 38.89
N GLU A 599 36.64 -5.51 39.03
CA GLU A 599 35.74 -5.35 40.18
C GLU A 599 36.24 -6.07 41.46
N GLY A 600 37.38 -5.61 41.99
CA GLY A 600 37.93 -6.04 43.28
C GLY A 600 39.38 -6.54 43.25
N ALA A 601 40.06 -6.49 42.12
CA ALA A 601 41.48 -6.81 42.02
C ALA A 601 42.32 -5.89 42.93
N ALA A 602 43.24 -6.48 43.70
CA ALA A 602 44.26 -5.71 44.39
C ALA A 602 45.19 -5.08 43.33
N HIS A 603 45.73 -3.90 43.63
CA HIS A 603 46.58 -3.16 42.69
C HIS A 603 48.05 -3.39 43.02
N GLU A 604 48.89 -3.36 41.99
CA GLU A 604 50.35 -3.41 42.06
C GLU A 604 50.93 -2.29 42.94
N CYS A 605 52.17 -2.50 43.40
CA CYS A 605 52.84 -1.62 44.36
C CYS A 605 53.08 -0.22 43.77
N ASN A 606 52.29 0.76 44.24
CA ASN A 606 52.32 2.14 43.77
C ASN A 606 53.51 2.94 44.35
N THR A 607 54.74 2.56 43.99
CA THR A 607 55.99 3.27 44.30
C THR A 607 56.51 4.02 43.06
N PRO A 608 57.01 5.27 43.18
CA PRO A 608 57.45 6.03 42.01
C PRO A 608 58.69 5.40 41.35
N GLY A 609 58.52 4.78 40.19
CA GLY A 609 59.53 4.00 39.49
C GLY A 609 59.20 2.51 39.29
N ALA A 610 58.08 2.03 39.84
CA ALA A 610 57.49 0.71 39.52
C ALA A 610 56.40 0.81 38.42
N ASP A 611 56.27 1.99 37.80
CA ASP A 611 55.38 2.29 36.69
C ASP A 611 55.77 1.40 35.47
N ASN A 612 55.01 0.30 35.25
CA ASN A 612 55.15 -0.71 34.17
C ASN A 612 56.18 -1.84 34.42
N ASP A 613 56.14 -2.57 35.54
CA ASP A 613 57.06 -3.69 35.81
C ASP A 613 56.42 -5.08 35.50
N PRO A 614 56.76 -5.75 34.37
CA PRO A 614 56.20 -7.07 34.00
C PRO A 614 56.98 -8.21 34.69
N ASP A 615 57.30 -8.04 35.97
CA ASP A 615 58.19 -8.92 36.75
C ASP A 615 57.37 -9.66 37.81
N PRO A 616 56.84 -10.87 37.50
CA PRO A 616 55.93 -11.62 38.37
C PRO A 616 56.59 -12.14 39.66
N ASP A 617 57.87 -11.80 39.90
CA ASP A 617 58.59 -12.04 41.15
C ASP A 617 58.63 -10.79 42.06
N THR A 618 58.02 -9.65 41.70
CA THR A 618 57.99 -8.43 42.52
C THR A 618 56.60 -8.19 43.13
N TYR A 619 56.37 -8.79 44.30
CA TYR A 619 55.13 -8.67 45.06
C TYR A 619 55.40 -8.79 46.56
N ALA A 620 54.46 -8.32 47.39
CA ALA A 620 54.63 -8.29 48.84
C ALA A 620 54.91 -9.69 49.45
N GLY A 621 56.17 -9.94 49.84
CA GLY A 621 56.65 -11.20 50.40
C GLY A 621 57.30 -12.20 49.44
N ALA A 622 57.78 -11.76 48.27
CA ALA A 622 58.55 -12.56 47.31
C ALA A 622 59.97 -12.99 47.79
N PRO A 623 60.74 -13.77 47.01
CA PRO A 623 62.14 -14.11 47.31
C PRO A 623 63.14 -13.14 46.66
N GLU A 624 64.03 -12.55 47.46
CA GLU A 624 65.03 -11.55 47.02
C GLU A 624 65.98 -12.03 45.91
N LYS A 625 66.07 -11.23 44.85
CA LYS A 625 67.10 -11.32 43.80
C LYS A 625 68.27 -10.40 44.17
N CYS A 626 69.30 -10.36 43.32
CA CYS A 626 70.28 -9.27 43.33
C CYS A 626 70.14 -8.54 42.00
N ASP A 627 69.32 -7.50 41.96
CA ASP A 627 68.96 -6.73 40.76
C ASP A 627 68.82 -5.21 41.02
N GLY A 628 68.97 -4.77 42.27
CA GLY A 628 68.80 -3.39 42.72
C GLY A 628 67.37 -3.01 43.11
N LYS A 629 66.42 -3.96 43.04
CA LYS A 629 65.02 -3.82 43.48
C LYS A 629 64.84 -4.36 44.92
N ASP A 630 63.67 -4.08 45.47
CA ASP A 630 63.15 -4.59 46.75
C ASP A 630 62.02 -5.56 46.36
N ASN A 631 62.37 -6.79 45.97
CA ASN A 631 61.44 -7.70 45.29
C ASN A 631 60.29 -8.10 46.24
N ASP A 632 60.57 -8.27 47.53
CA ASP A 632 59.58 -8.63 48.55
C ASP A 632 58.82 -7.44 49.17
N CYS A 633 59.19 -6.21 48.81
CA CYS A 633 58.63 -4.94 49.29
C CYS A 633 58.80 -4.69 50.81
N ASN A 634 59.94 -5.09 51.41
CA ASN A 634 60.26 -4.89 52.83
C ASN A 634 61.09 -3.64 53.16
N GLU A 635 61.47 -2.83 52.16
CA GLU A 635 62.38 -1.67 52.22
C GLU A 635 63.90 -2.00 52.26
N ALA A 636 64.31 -3.23 51.89
CA ALA A 636 65.72 -3.63 51.76
C ALA A 636 66.02 -4.20 50.36
N VAL A 637 67.27 -4.09 49.90
CA VAL A 637 67.68 -4.38 48.52
C VAL A 637 68.92 -5.29 48.49
N ASP A 638 68.89 -6.34 47.67
CA ASP A 638 70.00 -7.22 47.25
C ASP A 638 70.77 -8.00 48.36
N ASP A 639 70.13 -8.90 49.13
CA ASP A 639 70.80 -9.65 50.22
C ASP A 639 71.18 -11.13 49.94
N GLY A 640 71.16 -11.56 48.67
CA GLY A 640 71.44 -12.94 48.18
C GLY A 640 72.91 -13.33 47.84
N PRO A 641 73.16 -14.56 47.30
CA PRO A 641 74.50 -15.14 46.99
C PRO A 641 75.01 -15.00 45.52
N ALA A 642 76.28 -15.34 45.23
CA ALA A 642 77.08 -14.87 44.06
C ALA A 642 77.26 -15.81 42.81
N ALA A 643 77.61 -15.21 41.63
CA ALA A 643 77.58 -15.82 40.27
C ALA A 643 78.91 -15.84 39.44
N VAL A 644 78.87 -16.35 38.18
CA VAL A 644 79.99 -16.64 37.24
C VAL A 644 79.75 -16.02 35.85
N TRP A 645 80.79 -15.59 35.11
CA TRP A 645 80.65 -14.85 33.83
C TRP A 645 81.68 -15.24 32.71
N TYR A 646 81.33 -15.08 31.43
CA TYR A 646 82.04 -15.38 30.16
C TYR A 646 82.08 -14.13 29.26
N VAL A 647 83.00 -14.00 28.29
CA VAL A 647 83.17 -12.75 27.49
C VAL A 647 82.17 -12.66 26.33
N ASP A 648 81.67 -11.45 26.03
CA ASP A 648 80.76 -11.09 24.93
C ASP A 648 81.38 -9.89 24.18
N VAL A 649 81.75 -10.06 22.90
CA VAL A 649 82.55 -9.08 22.13
C VAL A 649 81.73 -8.26 21.14
N ASP A 650 80.59 -8.75 20.65
CA ASP A 650 79.71 -8.01 19.75
C ASP A 650 78.47 -7.42 20.44
N GLY A 651 78.19 -7.82 21.67
CA GLY A 651 77.21 -7.22 22.59
C GLY A 651 75.81 -7.81 22.46
N ASP A 652 75.69 -9.07 22.07
CA ASP A 652 74.42 -9.73 21.75
C ASP A 652 73.75 -10.45 22.93
N GLY A 653 74.48 -10.64 24.03
CA GLY A 653 74.00 -11.33 25.22
C GLY A 653 74.53 -12.76 25.37
N ASP A 654 75.25 -13.32 24.39
CA ASP A 654 75.78 -14.68 24.43
C ASP A 654 77.31 -14.76 24.58
N GLY A 655 77.77 -15.74 25.38
CA GLY A 655 79.15 -15.83 25.85
C GLY A 655 80.07 -16.68 24.98
N SER A 656 81.23 -16.15 24.63
CA SER A 656 82.23 -16.81 23.77
C SER A 656 82.81 -18.09 24.37
N LEU A 657 82.73 -19.19 23.62
CA LEU A 657 83.24 -20.52 23.99
C LEU A 657 84.77 -20.65 23.97
N GLU A 658 85.51 -19.70 23.36
CA GLU A 658 86.95 -19.81 23.16
C GLU A 658 87.82 -19.17 24.27
N PHE A 659 87.22 -18.46 25.24
CA PHE A 659 87.92 -17.75 26.32
C PHE A 659 87.61 -18.29 27.73
N LEU A 660 88.42 -17.91 28.73
CA LEU A 660 88.31 -18.42 30.11
C LEU A 660 87.36 -17.56 30.97
N PRO A 661 86.51 -18.18 31.84
CA PRO A 661 85.50 -17.47 32.62
C PRO A 661 86.06 -16.68 33.82
N HIS A 662 85.32 -15.65 34.23
CA HIS A 662 85.60 -14.77 35.36
C HIS A 662 84.65 -15.06 36.54
N LEU A 663 85.15 -14.95 37.77
CA LEU A 663 84.38 -15.16 39.01
C LEU A 663 84.31 -13.86 39.82
N ALA A 664 83.14 -13.51 40.37
CA ALA A 664 82.91 -12.31 41.16
C ALA A 664 82.01 -12.60 42.38
N ALA A 665 82.11 -11.77 43.43
CA ALA A 665 81.21 -11.83 44.60
C ALA A 665 80.06 -10.83 44.43
N CYS A 666 78.85 -11.23 44.80
CA CYS A 666 77.53 -10.60 44.54
C CYS A 666 77.57 -9.37 43.63
N SER A 667 77.41 -9.65 42.34
CA SER A 667 77.21 -8.65 41.29
C SER A 667 75.98 -9.11 40.51
N ALA A 668 74.92 -8.30 40.56
CA ALA A 668 73.69 -8.46 39.79
C ALA A 668 73.93 -8.55 38.28
N SER A 669 74.91 -7.76 37.82
CA SER A 669 75.21 -7.57 36.41
C SER A 669 76.59 -8.09 36.07
N ALA A 670 76.75 -8.46 34.81
CA ALA A 670 78.02 -8.88 34.25
C ALA A 670 79.07 -7.77 34.28
N LEU A 671 80.34 -8.18 34.21
CA LEU A 671 81.42 -7.23 33.90
C LEU A 671 81.23 -6.69 32.48
N PRO A 672 81.51 -5.40 32.18
CA PRO A 672 81.31 -4.87 30.82
C PRO A 672 82.05 -5.68 29.75
N GLY A 673 81.29 -6.21 28.78
CA GLY A 673 81.77 -7.16 27.76
C GLY A 673 81.82 -8.62 28.24
N TYR A 674 80.95 -9.01 29.18
CA TYR A 674 80.77 -10.37 29.67
C TYR A 674 79.27 -10.65 29.89
N VAL A 675 78.88 -11.93 29.96
CA VAL A 675 77.52 -12.50 30.18
C VAL A 675 77.62 -13.85 30.92
N ASP A 676 76.56 -14.43 31.46
CA ASP A 676 76.63 -15.63 32.34
C ASP A 676 76.51 -16.98 31.59
N ASN A 677 76.04 -16.95 30.35
CA ASN A 677 75.99 -18.12 29.47
C ASN A 677 77.28 -18.29 28.64
N LYS A 678 77.33 -19.34 27.80
CA LYS A 678 78.50 -19.66 26.96
C LYS A 678 78.09 -20.13 25.57
N ASP A 679 77.21 -19.37 24.94
CA ASP A 679 76.31 -19.85 23.89
C ASP A 679 76.44 -19.13 22.53
N ASP A 680 77.42 -18.23 22.41
CA ASP A 680 77.81 -17.57 21.17
C ASP A 680 78.53 -18.54 20.21
N CYS A 681 78.27 -18.37 18.91
CA CYS A 681 78.93 -19.09 17.82
C CYS A 681 79.85 -18.21 16.94
N ASN A 682 79.70 -16.88 16.97
CA ASN A 682 80.46 -15.92 16.18
C ASN A 682 80.37 -14.49 16.77
N ASP A 683 81.11 -14.25 17.86
CA ASP A 683 81.64 -13.04 18.56
C ASP A 683 81.95 -11.75 17.72
N ARG A 684 81.22 -11.52 16.63
CA ARG A 684 81.26 -10.43 15.62
C ARG A 684 79.95 -10.25 14.82
N ASP A 685 78.96 -11.12 14.99
CA ASP A 685 77.64 -11.08 14.36
C ASP A 685 76.58 -11.40 15.42
N ALA A 686 76.10 -10.34 16.08
CA ALA A 686 75.14 -10.28 17.17
C ALA A 686 73.72 -10.80 16.84
N THR A 687 73.64 -11.69 15.85
CA THR A 687 72.43 -12.36 15.39
C THR A 687 72.70 -13.85 15.13
N LEU A 688 73.85 -14.41 15.54
CA LEU A 688 74.31 -15.76 15.21
C LEU A 688 74.89 -16.51 16.42
N ASN A 689 74.04 -16.79 17.39
CA ASN A 689 74.31 -17.68 18.52
C ASN A 689 73.85 -19.13 18.25
N ARG A 690 74.04 -20.04 19.21
CA ARG A 690 73.67 -21.46 19.08
C ARG A 690 72.15 -21.72 19.02
N HIS A 691 71.36 -20.74 19.45
CA HIS A 691 69.90 -20.74 19.47
C HIS A 691 69.30 -20.03 18.25
N THR A 692 70.14 -19.64 17.28
CA THR A 692 69.69 -19.01 16.04
C THR A 692 68.86 -20.02 15.25
N ARG A 693 67.56 -19.73 15.16
CA ARG A 693 66.59 -20.52 14.43
C ARG A 693 66.73 -20.28 12.95
N TRP A 694 66.99 -21.37 12.24
CA TRP A 694 66.84 -21.45 10.80
C TRP A 694 65.54 -22.20 10.54
N TYR A 695 64.51 -21.49 10.11
CA TYR A 695 63.21 -22.03 9.75
C TYR A 695 63.35 -22.74 8.41
N VAL A 696 62.72 -23.90 8.24
CA VAL A 696 62.65 -24.54 6.92
C VAL A 696 61.96 -23.57 5.96
N ASP A 697 62.52 -23.44 4.76
CA ASP A 697 62.02 -22.62 3.65
C ASP A 697 61.83 -23.62 2.50
N ALA A 698 60.69 -24.32 2.47
CA ALA A 698 60.54 -25.54 1.68
C ALA A 698 60.22 -25.28 0.21
N ASP A 699 59.75 -24.07 -0.13
CA ASP A 699 59.41 -23.63 -1.48
C ASP A 699 60.38 -22.60 -2.11
N ALA A 700 61.29 -22.03 -1.31
CA ALA A 700 62.33 -21.06 -1.70
C ALA A 700 61.87 -19.60 -1.91
N ASP A 701 60.75 -19.19 -1.32
CA ASP A 701 60.26 -17.80 -1.27
C ASP A 701 61.21 -16.86 -0.48
N GLY A 702 61.85 -17.37 0.58
CA GLY A 702 62.73 -16.61 1.46
C GLY A 702 62.12 -16.22 2.80
N VAL A 703 60.88 -16.58 3.09
CA VAL A 703 60.33 -16.77 4.44
C VAL A 703 60.40 -18.28 4.79
N GLY A 704 59.91 -18.72 5.95
CA GLY A 704 59.92 -20.13 6.34
C GLY A 704 58.95 -20.42 7.47
N ASN A 705 58.67 -21.70 7.73
CA ASN A 705 57.62 -22.12 8.67
C ASN A 705 57.97 -21.82 10.14
N ALA A 706 57.12 -21.06 10.83
CA ALA A 706 57.27 -20.74 12.26
C ALA A 706 57.52 -21.96 13.19
N THR A 707 57.02 -23.14 12.83
CA THR A 707 56.98 -24.34 13.66
C THR A 707 58.00 -25.42 13.31
N ASP A 708 58.62 -25.36 12.12
CA ASP A 708 59.68 -26.29 11.69
C ASP A 708 61.00 -25.54 11.53
N PHE A 709 61.86 -25.63 12.55
CA PHE A 709 63.14 -24.93 12.59
C PHE A 709 64.24 -25.78 13.22
N VAL A 710 65.48 -25.43 12.87
CA VAL A 710 66.69 -25.99 13.47
C VAL A 710 67.51 -24.86 14.08
N GLU A 711 67.77 -24.96 15.39
CA GLU A 711 68.71 -24.07 16.08
C GLU A 711 70.16 -24.49 15.76
N SER A 712 70.94 -23.58 15.16
CA SER A 712 72.30 -23.89 14.69
C SER A 712 73.17 -22.65 14.45
N CYS A 713 74.43 -22.73 14.89
CA CYS A 713 75.51 -21.77 14.60
C CYS A 713 75.75 -21.49 13.09
N THR A 714 75.31 -22.40 12.22
CA THR A 714 75.50 -22.28 10.76
C THR A 714 74.23 -22.74 10.05
N PRO A 715 73.82 -22.10 8.94
CA PRO A 715 72.64 -22.53 8.18
C PRO A 715 72.72 -24.02 7.83
N PRO A 716 71.70 -24.83 8.17
CA PRO A 716 71.68 -26.24 7.85
C PRO A 716 71.74 -26.49 6.34
N ALA A 717 72.12 -27.71 5.94
CA ALA A 717 72.18 -28.07 4.53
C ALA A 717 70.77 -28.29 3.95
N GLY A 718 70.24 -27.27 3.26
CA GLY A 718 68.92 -27.26 2.62
C GLY A 718 68.54 -25.84 2.21
N GLN A 719 67.24 -25.58 2.08
CA GLN A 719 66.68 -24.23 1.98
C GLN A 719 66.07 -23.89 3.34
N TYR A 720 66.53 -22.79 3.93
CA TYR A 720 66.18 -22.35 5.28
C TYR A 720 66.24 -20.82 5.34
N SER A 721 65.25 -20.19 5.98
CA SER A 721 65.20 -18.74 6.20
C SER A 721 65.43 -18.35 7.67
N ARG A 722 65.65 -17.05 7.89
CA ARG A 722 65.65 -16.38 9.20
C ARG A 722 64.34 -15.66 9.51
N ARG A 723 63.46 -15.53 8.52
CA ARG A 723 62.08 -15.07 8.69
C ARG A 723 61.17 -16.28 8.90
N ASN A 724 60.09 -16.10 9.65
CA ASN A 724 59.30 -17.19 10.22
C ASN A 724 57.78 -16.95 10.11
N ASP A 725 57.40 -15.98 9.29
CA ASP A 725 56.07 -15.42 9.15
C ASP A 725 55.28 -16.05 7.96
N ASP A 726 55.74 -17.20 7.46
CA ASP A 726 55.07 -17.94 6.38
C ASP A 726 53.87 -18.75 6.89
N CYS A 727 52.73 -18.62 6.22
CA CYS A 727 51.50 -19.35 6.52
C CYS A 727 51.27 -20.59 5.63
N ASP A 728 52.00 -20.76 4.50
CA ASP A 728 52.06 -21.99 3.70
C ASP A 728 53.44 -22.15 3.05
N ASP A 729 54.43 -22.58 3.86
CA ASP A 729 55.83 -22.93 3.52
C ASP A 729 55.98 -24.06 2.45
N THR A 730 54.93 -24.36 1.69
CA THR A 730 54.95 -25.25 0.54
C THR A 730 54.54 -24.58 -0.78
N ASP A 731 54.12 -23.31 -0.76
CA ASP A 731 53.68 -22.55 -1.91
C ASP A 731 54.20 -21.09 -1.90
N SER A 732 55.34 -20.89 -2.57
CA SER A 732 56.06 -19.61 -2.72
C SER A 732 55.27 -18.42 -3.31
N SER A 733 53.98 -18.58 -3.56
CA SER A 733 53.03 -17.52 -3.89
C SER A 733 52.30 -16.93 -2.68
N VAL A 734 52.42 -17.55 -1.50
CA VAL A 734 51.79 -17.18 -0.22
C VAL A 734 52.89 -16.77 0.77
N SER A 735 52.94 -15.49 1.16
CA SER A 735 53.83 -15.00 2.25
C SER A 735 53.50 -13.53 2.59
N PRO A 736 53.89 -13.00 3.77
CA PRO A 736 53.55 -11.62 4.21
C PRO A 736 54.06 -10.46 3.35
N THR A 737 54.82 -10.75 2.28
CA THR A 737 55.30 -9.76 1.32
C THR A 737 54.53 -9.78 -0.02
N ARG A 738 53.57 -10.70 -0.16
CA ARG A 738 52.69 -10.85 -1.32
C ARG A 738 51.55 -9.83 -1.28
N THR A 739 50.81 -9.74 -2.38
CA THR A 739 49.62 -8.88 -2.51
C THR A 739 48.43 -9.79 -2.77
N GLU A 740 47.33 -9.55 -2.06
CA GLU A 740 46.14 -10.41 -2.16
C GLU A 740 45.56 -10.49 -3.57
N THR A 741 45.41 -11.72 -4.08
CA THR A 741 44.86 -12.02 -5.40
C THR A 741 43.75 -13.04 -5.29
N CYS A 742 42.53 -12.67 -5.69
CA CYS A 742 41.41 -13.62 -5.72
C CYS A 742 41.76 -14.89 -6.51
N GLU A 743 41.61 -16.06 -5.88
CA GLU A 743 41.65 -17.37 -6.53
C GLU A 743 40.47 -17.56 -7.49
N PRO A 744 40.43 -18.66 -8.27
CA PRO A 744 39.23 -19.06 -9.01
C PRO A 744 37.99 -19.13 -8.10
N GLU A 745 36.86 -18.66 -8.62
CA GLU A 745 35.64 -18.31 -7.87
C GLU A 745 35.01 -19.48 -7.08
N ASP A 746 35.14 -20.70 -7.60
CA ASP A 746 34.67 -21.95 -6.98
C ASP A 746 35.75 -22.66 -6.13
N GLY A 747 36.92 -22.03 -5.97
CA GLY A 747 38.05 -22.56 -5.20
C GLY A 747 38.07 -22.07 -3.76
N PRO A 748 38.74 -22.80 -2.84
CA PRO A 748 39.06 -22.24 -1.53
C PRO A 748 39.98 -21.02 -1.74
N GLN A 749 39.52 -19.85 -1.31
CA GLN A 749 40.35 -18.65 -1.30
C GLN A 749 41.48 -18.83 -0.27
N ARG A 750 42.63 -18.26 -0.54
CA ARG A 750 43.83 -18.40 0.29
C ARG A 750 44.28 -17.00 0.69
N ASP A 751 44.54 -16.82 1.97
CA ASP A 751 45.20 -15.62 2.50
C ASP A 751 46.63 -15.54 1.93
N ASN A 752 46.80 -14.89 0.78
CA ASN A 752 48.09 -14.86 0.08
C ASN A 752 49.11 -14.01 0.85
N ASN A 753 48.65 -13.03 1.63
CA ASN A 753 49.48 -12.09 2.37
C ASN A 753 49.57 -12.39 3.89
N CYS A 754 49.05 -13.53 4.34
CA CYS A 754 49.07 -14.02 5.72
C CYS A 754 48.55 -12.99 6.76
N ASN A 755 47.52 -12.19 6.43
CA ASN A 755 46.96 -11.17 7.33
C ASN A 755 45.78 -11.65 8.20
N GLY A 756 45.31 -12.87 7.99
CA GLY A 756 44.16 -13.48 8.66
C GLY A 756 42.82 -13.31 7.93
N THR A 757 42.78 -12.71 6.73
CA THR A 757 41.55 -12.47 5.96
C THR A 757 41.67 -12.92 4.48
N PRO A 758 41.27 -14.16 4.13
CA PRO A 758 41.42 -14.74 2.78
C PRO A 758 40.60 -14.10 1.62
N ASP A 759 39.96 -12.96 1.82
CA ASP A 759 38.95 -12.39 0.89
C ASP A 759 39.06 -10.85 0.75
N ASP A 760 40.11 -10.21 1.28
CA ASP A 760 40.21 -8.75 1.37
C ASP A 760 40.78 -8.04 0.12
N SER A 761 41.04 -8.80 -0.97
CA SER A 761 41.65 -8.24 -2.18
C SER A 761 40.84 -7.07 -2.76
N PRO A 762 41.47 -5.94 -3.12
CA PRO A 762 40.79 -4.83 -3.78
C PRO A 762 40.23 -5.19 -5.18
N ALA A 763 40.60 -6.37 -5.71
CA ALA A 763 40.05 -6.95 -6.94
C ALA A 763 38.73 -7.74 -6.75
N ALA A 764 38.25 -7.91 -5.51
CA ALA A 764 37.02 -8.63 -5.20
C ALA A 764 35.79 -8.13 -6.00
N ALA A 765 34.99 -9.08 -6.48
CA ALA A 765 33.80 -8.80 -7.28
C ALA A 765 32.61 -8.42 -6.38
N ILE A 766 31.67 -7.63 -6.92
CA ILE A 766 30.38 -7.39 -6.27
C ILE A 766 29.47 -8.58 -6.60
N TRP A 767 28.78 -9.10 -5.58
CA TRP A 767 27.83 -10.21 -5.70
C TRP A 767 26.43 -9.79 -5.27
N PHE A 768 25.43 -10.36 -5.94
CA PHE A 768 23.99 -10.19 -5.74
C PHE A 768 23.38 -11.53 -5.32
N SER A 769 22.26 -11.51 -4.58
CA SER A 769 21.45 -12.74 -4.36
C SER A 769 21.04 -13.33 -5.71
N ASP A 770 21.04 -14.65 -5.82
CA ASP A 770 20.64 -15.47 -6.98
C ASP A 770 19.94 -16.69 -6.36
N ALA A 771 18.70 -16.50 -5.90
CA ALA A 771 18.04 -17.45 -5.00
C ALA A 771 17.45 -18.67 -5.73
N ASP A 772 17.28 -18.60 -7.05
CA ASP A 772 16.81 -19.70 -7.90
C ASP A 772 17.91 -20.44 -8.68
N GLY A 773 19.08 -19.82 -8.86
CA GLY A 773 20.28 -20.42 -9.43
C GLY A 773 20.46 -20.26 -10.94
N ASP A 774 19.75 -19.36 -11.62
CA ASP A 774 19.92 -19.17 -13.07
C ASP A 774 21.21 -18.43 -13.49
N GLY A 775 21.83 -17.73 -12.54
CA GLY A 775 23.06 -16.97 -12.77
C GLY A 775 22.87 -15.48 -13.07
N HIS A 776 21.66 -14.94 -12.91
CA HIS A 776 21.41 -13.53 -12.65
C HIS A 776 21.13 -13.35 -11.16
N GLY A 777 20.89 -12.11 -10.74
CA GLY A 777 20.63 -11.84 -9.36
C GLY A 777 19.79 -10.60 -9.17
N GLY A 778 18.94 -10.66 -8.15
CA GLY A 778 18.01 -9.61 -7.82
C GLY A 778 18.68 -8.29 -7.41
N THR A 779 17.84 -7.36 -6.96
CA THR A 779 18.29 -6.00 -6.60
C THR A 779 19.08 -5.91 -5.29
N GLY A 780 19.16 -7.01 -4.52
CA GLY A 780 19.90 -7.09 -3.25
C GLY A 780 21.40 -7.36 -3.44
N VAL A 781 22.23 -6.39 -3.05
CA VAL A 781 23.70 -6.55 -3.02
C VAL A 781 24.12 -7.33 -1.76
N LEU A 782 24.79 -8.47 -1.94
CA LEU A 782 25.32 -9.28 -0.82
C LEU A 782 26.65 -8.72 -0.27
N GLY A 783 27.49 -8.14 -1.13
CA GLY A 783 28.77 -7.58 -0.72
C GLY A 783 29.86 -7.66 -1.79
N ARG A 784 31.12 -7.53 -1.35
CA ARG A 784 32.32 -7.73 -2.17
C ARG A 784 33.09 -8.94 -1.66
N PHE A 785 33.33 -9.93 -2.52
CA PHE A 785 33.99 -11.19 -2.16
C PHE A 785 34.86 -11.68 -3.33
N CYS A 786 35.96 -12.37 -3.06
CA CYS A 786 36.75 -13.05 -4.09
C CYS A 786 36.11 -14.39 -4.46
N GLY A 787 35.81 -15.23 -3.44
CA GLY A 787 35.04 -16.47 -3.62
C GLY A 787 33.58 -16.19 -3.97
N LYS A 788 32.90 -17.12 -4.66
CA LYS A 788 31.45 -17.05 -4.93
C LYS A 788 30.64 -17.36 -3.66
N PRO A 789 29.83 -16.42 -3.12
CA PRO A 789 28.85 -16.76 -2.09
C PRO A 789 27.85 -17.82 -2.58
N ALA A 790 27.34 -18.64 -1.66
CA ALA A 790 26.26 -19.57 -2.01
C ALA A 790 25.03 -18.80 -2.53
N ASN A 791 24.41 -19.31 -3.60
CA ASN A 791 23.22 -18.73 -4.23
C ASN A 791 23.43 -17.23 -4.56
N SER A 792 24.45 -16.94 -5.38
CA SER A 792 24.78 -15.57 -5.79
C SER A 792 25.27 -15.45 -7.23
N SER A 793 25.05 -14.27 -7.84
CA SER A 793 25.57 -13.91 -9.16
C SER A 793 26.37 -12.60 -9.16
N LYS A 794 27.19 -12.40 -10.19
CA LYS A 794 27.86 -11.13 -10.52
C LYS A 794 27.03 -10.26 -11.48
N VAL A 795 26.02 -10.85 -12.12
CA VAL A 795 25.10 -10.16 -13.02
C VAL A 795 23.87 -9.79 -12.21
N THR A 796 23.45 -8.53 -12.28
CA THR A 796 22.25 -8.03 -11.61
C THR A 796 21.19 -7.65 -12.63
N GLY A 797 19.94 -7.63 -12.20
CA GLY A 797 18.79 -7.18 -12.99
C GLY A 797 17.70 -8.23 -13.14
N ASP A 798 17.83 -9.37 -12.45
CA ASP A 798 16.75 -10.34 -12.28
C ASP A 798 15.50 -9.64 -11.71
N CYS A 799 14.35 -9.90 -12.33
CA CYS A 799 13.08 -9.29 -11.97
C CYS A 799 12.18 -10.19 -11.10
N ASP A 800 12.47 -11.48 -10.98
CA ASP A 800 11.88 -12.42 -10.01
C ASP A 800 12.92 -13.51 -9.66
N ASP A 801 13.76 -13.20 -8.66
CA ASP A 801 14.90 -14.01 -8.11
C ASP A 801 14.46 -15.40 -7.56
N THR A 802 13.20 -15.80 -7.81
CA THR A 802 12.59 -17.09 -7.46
C THR A 802 12.18 -17.94 -8.68
N GLN A 803 12.34 -17.42 -9.91
CA GLN A 803 11.96 -18.05 -11.17
C GLN A 803 13.16 -18.13 -12.14
N PRO A 804 13.79 -19.32 -12.35
CA PRO A 804 15.03 -19.49 -13.14
C PRO A 804 15.00 -19.16 -14.65
N LEU A 805 14.00 -18.41 -15.08
CA LEU A 805 13.80 -17.90 -16.42
C LEU A 805 13.58 -16.38 -16.43
N ALA A 806 13.52 -15.68 -15.28
CA ALA A 806 13.10 -14.28 -15.15
C ALA A 806 14.28 -13.29 -15.16
N PHE A 807 15.04 -13.25 -16.26
CA PHE A 807 16.29 -12.49 -16.32
C PHE A 807 16.52 -11.66 -17.60
N PRO A 808 17.23 -10.52 -17.50
CA PRO A 808 17.47 -9.60 -18.62
C PRO A 808 18.03 -10.25 -19.88
N GLY A 809 17.23 -10.21 -20.96
CA GLY A 809 17.65 -10.73 -22.26
C GLY A 809 17.58 -12.26 -22.41
N ASN A 810 16.87 -12.95 -21.52
CA ASN A 810 16.34 -14.28 -21.83
C ASN A 810 15.36 -14.22 -23.02
N THR A 811 14.96 -15.38 -23.54
CA THR A 811 13.84 -15.47 -24.47
C THR A 811 12.56 -15.65 -23.68
N GLU A 812 11.64 -14.70 -23.79
CA GLU A 812 10.26 -14.80 -23.27
C GLU A 812 9.53 -16.02 -23.85
N VAL A 813 8.82 -16.77 -23.01
CA VAL A 813 8.12 -18.02 -23.34
C VAL A 813 6.75 -18.05 -22.65
N CYS A 814 5.69 -17.98 -23.46
CA CYS A 814 4.32 -18.13 -22.97
C CYS A 814 4.09 -19.37 -22.08
N GLU A 815 3.82 -19.18 -20.79
CA GLU A 815 3.57 -20.28 -19.86
C GLU A 815 2.24 -20.98 -20.18
N ILE A 816 2.30 -22.29 -20.41
CA ILE A 816 1.14 -23.14 -20.67
C ILE A 816 0.76 -23.97 -19.45
N ASN A 817 -0.52 -23.99 -19.10
CA ASN A 817 -1.04 -24.85 -18.03
C ASN A 817 -0.71 -26.34 -18.30
N PRO A 818 0.01 -27.01 -17.39
CA PRO A 818 0.45 -28.40 -17.58
C PRO A 818 -0.66 -29.46 -17.38
N ASP A 819 -1.89 -29.09 -17.00
CA ASP A 819 -3.00 -30.05 -16.85
C ASP A 819 -3.51 -30.57 -18.21
N PRO A 820 -3.34 -31.86 -18.55
CA PRO A 820 -3.82 -32.44 -19.81
C PRO A 820 -5.36 -32.57 -19.91
N GLY A 821 -6.09 -32.26 -18.85
CA GLY A 821 -7.56 -32.18 -18.83
C GLY A 821 -8.13 -30.77 -19.03
N ALA A 822 -7.30 -29.73 -18.97
CA ALA A 822 -7.74 -28.35 -19.10
C ALA A 822 -7.99 -27.95 -20.57
N PRO A 823 -8.77 -26.89 -20.83
CA PRO A 823 -8.87 -26.30 -22.17
C PRO A 823 -7.46 -25.93 -22.68
N PRO A 824 -7.14 -26.16 -23.96
CA PRO A 824 -5.87 -25.72 -24.52
C PRO A 824 -5.77 -24.19 -24.39
N HIS A 825 -4.66 -23.71 -23.82
CA HIS A 825 -4.43 -22.29 -23.47
C HIS A 825 -5.36 -21.75 -22.36
N SER A 826 -5.65 -22.57 -21.34
CA SER A 826 -6.26 -22.08 -20.10
C SER A 826 -5.26 -21.37 -19.20
N TYR A 827 -5.64 -20.15 -18.81
CA TYR A 827 -5.10 -19.30 -17.74
C TYR A 827 -3.99 -19.90 -16.86
N PHE A 828 -2.76 -19.47 -17.13
CA PHE A 828 -1.62 -19.55 -16.22
C PHE A 828 -1.05 -18.12 -16.11
N PRO A 829 -0.59 -17.66 -14.93
CA PRO A 829 0.10 -16.37 -14.84
C PRO A 829 1.29 -16.36 -15.80
N GLN A 830 1.43 -15.29 -16.58
CA GLN A 830 2.62 -15.11 -17.43
C GLN A 830 3.71 -14.44 -16.60
N ILE A 831 4.96 -14.85 -16.81
CA ILE A 831 6.14 -14.30 -16.13
C ILE A 831 6.91 -13.47 -17.14
N ASP A 832 7.37 -12.28 -16.76
CA ASP A 832 8.30 -11.49 -17.57
C ASP A 832 9.65 -12.20 -17.55
N ASN A 833 9.87 -13.14 -18.47
CA ASN A 833 11.09 -13.93 -18.50
C ASN A 833 12.28 -13.06 -18.96
N ASN A 834 12.05 -11.99 -19.71
CA ASN A 834 13.11 -11.19 -20.34
C ASN A 834 13.45 -9.88 -19.60
N CYS A 835 12.64 -9.52 -18.59
CA CYS A 835 12.71 -8.34 -17.73
C CYS A 835 12.67 -6.98 -18.45
N ASP A 836 11.96 -6.86 -19.58
CA ASP A 836 11.75 -5.58 -20.28
C ASP A 836 10.46 -4.83 -19.88
N GLY A 837 9.55 -5.50 -19.16
CA GLY A 837 8.28 -4.97 -18.69
C GLY A 837 7.04 -5.32 -19.53
N ASP A 838 7.13 -6.16 -20.57
CA ASP A 838 5.96 -6.67 -21.32
C ASP A 838 5.91 -8.21 -21.41
N VAL A 839 5.09 -8.81 -20.54
CA VAL A 839 4.75 -10.25 -20.44
C VAL A 839 4.03 -10.87 -21.68
N ASN A 840 4.24 -10.32 -22.89
CA ASN A 840 3.53 -10.70 -24.11
C ASN A 840 4.39 -10.61 -25.40
N ASP A 841 5.70 -10.39 -25.32
CA ASP A 841 6.44 -9.72 -26.42
C ASP A 841 7.03 -10.63 -27.53
N SER A 842 6.96 -11.97 -27.43
CA SER A 842 7.92 -12.85 -28.14
C SER A 842 7.40 -14.02 -29.01
N GLU A 843 8.37 -14.80 -29.51
CA GLU A 843 8.28 -15.91 -30.48
C GLU A 843 7.42 -17.11 -30.02
N GLY A 844 6.97 -17.16 -28.76
CA GLY A 844 6.03 -18.18 -28.26
C GLY A 844 4.54 -17.83 -28.51
N ALA A 845 4.24 -16.56 -28.78
CA ALA A 845 2.88 -16.05 -28.85
C ALA A 845 2.03 -16.73 -29.94
N ILE A 846 0.74 -16.93 -29.65
CA ILE A 846 -0.21 -17.53 -30.59
C ILE A 846 -1.10 -16.46 -31.21
N TRP A 847 -1.52 -16.71 -32.45
CA TRP A 847 -2.45 -15.83 -33.15
C TRP A 847 -3.88 -16.07 -32.68
N TRP A 848 -4.43 -15.08 -32.00
CA TRP A 848 -5.81 -14.98 -31.59
C TRP A 848 -6.60 -14.21 -32.64
N TYR A 849 -7.63 -14.85 -33.22
CA TYR A 849 -8.50 -14.23 -34.21
C TYR A 849 -9.86 -13.91 -33.61
N GLY A 850 -10.39 -12.72 -33.91
CA GLY A 850 -11.73 -12.32 -33.48
C GLY A 850 -12.83 -13.06 -34.25
N ASP A 851 -13.64 -13.81 -33.51
CA ASP A 851 -14.92 -14.43 -33.89
C ASP A 851 -16.03 -13.58 -33.25
N GLY A 852 -16.63 -12.69 -34.05
CA GLY A 852 -17.51 -11.61 -33.59
C GLY A 852 -18.93 -12.06 -33.21
N ASP A 853 -19.40 -13.14 -33.82
CA ASP A 853 -20.72 -13.75 -33.62
C ASP A 853 -20.68 -15.04 -32.77
N ARG A 854 -19.47 -15.48 -32.37
CA ARG A 854 -19.16 -16.53 -31.39
C ARG A 854 -19.43 -17.96 -31.88
N ASP A 855 -19.44 -18.19 -33.18
CA ASP A 855 -19.83 -19.47 -33.78
C ASP A 855 -18.68 -20.52 -33.80
N GLY A 856 -17.42 -20.08 -33.66
CA GLY A 856 -16.23 -20.91 -33.80
C GLY A 856 -15.37 -20.66 -35.04
N TYR A 857 -15.71 -19.69 -35.90
CA TYR A 857 -15.00 -19.38 -37.14
C TYR A 857 -14.70 -17.86 -37.28
N PRO A 858 -13.43 -17.46 -37.48
CA PRO A 858 -13.09 -16.03 -37.55
C PRO A 858 -13.37 -15.42 -38.94
N TRP A 859 -14.21 -14.39 -39.00
CA TRP A 859 -14.57 -13.65 -40.24
C TRP A 859 -13.63 -12.47 -40.58
N ASN A 860 -12.44 -12.45 -39.97
CA ASN A 860 -11.30 -11.53 -40.19
C ASN A 860 -11.58 -10.01 -40.26
N VAL A 861 -11.30 -9.29 -39.16
CA VAL A 861 -10.92 -7.86 -39.23
C VAL A 861 -9.67 -7.51 -38.41
N PHE A 862 -9.27 -8.34 -37.44
CA PHE A 862 -8.02 -8.20 -36.70
C PHE A 862 -7.58 -9.54 -36.09
N ALA A 863 -6.27 -9.65 -35.86
CA ALA A 863 -5.64 -10.76 -35.16
C ALA A 863 -4.61 -10.20 -34.18
N LEU A 864 -4.53 -10.77 -32.99
CA LEU A 864 -3.62 -10.38 -31.93
C LEU A 864 -2.62 -11.51 -31.68
N LEU A 865 -1.34 -11.19 -31.69
CA LEU A 865 -0.26 -12.12 -31.34
C LEU A 865 0.06 -11.88 -29.86
N ARG A 866 -0.33 -12.82 -28.99
CA ARG A 866 -0.08 -12.78 -27.54
C ARG A 866 0.01 -14.18 -26.94
N CYS A 867 0.62 -14.27 -25.76
CA CYS A 867 0.66 -15.48 -24.95
C CYS A 867 -0.68 -15.79 -24.28
N SER A 868 -1.29 -14.78 -23.65
CA SER A 868 -2.58 -14.83 -22.96
C SER A 868 -3.77 -14.50 -23.88
N ASN A 869 -5.00 -14.78 -23.41
CA ASN A 869 -6.22 -14.51 -24.15
C ASN A 869 -6.50 -12.98 -24.16
N PRO A 870 -6.74 -12.34 -25.32
CA PRO A 870 -6.95 -10.88 -25.39
C PRO A 870 -8.10 -10.32 -24.54
N THR A 871 -9.00 -11.14 -24.01
CA THR A 871 -10.08 -10.73 -23.10
C THR A 871 -9.61 -10.32 -21.69
N ASP A 872 -8.34 -10.53 -21.37
CA ASP A 872 -7.82 -10.42 -19.99
C ASP A 872 -7.38 -8.99 -19.62
N ARG A 873 -7.84 -7.99 -20.39
CA ARG A 873 -7.68 -6.56 -20.05
C ARG A 873 -9.00 -6.00 -19.53
N PRO A 874 -8.99 -5.09 -18.53
CA PRO A 874 -10.14 -4.26 -18.22
C PRO A 874 -10.42 -3.33 -19.42
N GLY A 875 -11.55 -3.52 -20.09
CA GLY A 875 -11.97 -2.73 -21.26
C GLY A 875 -12.36 -3.61 -22.46
N GLU A 876 -13.54 -3.32 -23.02
CA GLU A 876 -14.24 -4.11 -24.06
C GLU A 876 -13.36 -4.84 -25.08
N VAL A 877 -13.60 -6.14 -25.23
CA VAL A 877 -13.31 -6.83 -26.50
C VAL A 877 -14.49 -7.70 -26.93
N ARG A 878 -15.35 -7.17 -27.82
CA ARG A 878 -16.51 -7.89 -28.36
C ARG A 878 -16.08 -8.94 -29.39
N GLY A 879 -15.89 -10.16 -28.93
CA GLY A 879 -15.67 -11.35 -29.75
C GLY A 879 -15.16 -12.50 -28.92
N LYS A 880 -15.35 -13.73 -29.40
CA LYS A 880 -14.58 -14.87 -28.91
C LYS A 880 -13.23 -14.83 -29.63
N TYR A 881 -12.13 -15.06 -28.91
CA TYR A 881 -10.85 -15.29 -29.57
C TYR A 881 -10.60 -16.78 -29.75
N ILE A 882 -10.13 -17.15 -30.94
CA ILE A 882 -9.82 -18.52 -31.27
C ILE A 882 -8.31 -18.62 -31.57
N PRO A 883 -7.57 -19.44 -30.82
CA PRO A 883 -6.15 -19.64 -31.07
C PRO A 883 -5.94 -20.53 -32.30
N LYS A 884 -5.15 -20.08 -33.27
CA LYS A 884 -4.61 -20.95 -34.34
C LYS A 884 -3.15 -21.30 -34.02
N PRO A 885 -2.79 -22.60 -33.93
CA PRO A 885 -1.44 -23.02 -33.53
C PRO A 885 -0.39 -22.69 -34.61
N HIS A 886 0.75 -22.20 -34.17
CA HIS A 886 1.94 -22.03 -35.01
C HIS A 886 2.51 -23.41 -35.39
N SER A 887 2.82 -23.62 -36.68
CA SER A 887 3.51 -24.85 -37.11
C SER A 887 5.04 -24.67 -36.99
N PRO A 888 5.78 -25.68 -36.48
CA PRO A 888 7.21 -25.58 -36.17
C PRO A 888 8.13 -25.52 -37.41
N PRO A 889 9.42 -25.15 -37.26
CA PRO A 889 10.03 -24.14 -38.14
C PRO A 889 10.55 -24.65 -39.48
N GLY A 890 10.07 -23.99 -40.55
CA GLY A 890 10.78 -23.86 -41.82
C GLY A 890 11.28 -22.41 -42.01
N PRO A 891 12.22 -22.14 -42.94
CA PRO A 891 12.65 -20.78 -43.23
C PRO A 891 11.46 -19.90 -43.65
N PRO A 892 11.46 -18.60 -43.32
CA PRO A 892 10.26 -17.77 -43.33
C PRO A 892 9.58 -17.72 -44.71
N PRO A 893 8.27 -17.98 -44.81
CA PRO A 893 7.56 -17.92 -46.07
C PRO A 893 7.50 -16.47 -46.56
N GLN A 894 8.01 -16.21 -47.77
CA GLN A 894 7.87 -14.90 -48.41
C GLN A 894 6.50 -14.78 -49.09
N GLY A 895 5.50 -14.42 -48.31
CA GLY A 895 4.16 -14.06 -48.78
C GLY A 895 3.14 -14.00 -47.64
N PRO A 896 2.04 -13.23 -47.78
CA PRO A 896 0.89 -13.38 -46.90
C PRO A 896 0.30 -14.79 -47.07
N PRO A 897 -0.35 -15.35 -46.03
CA PRO A 897 -0.93 -16.69 -46.12
C PRO A 897 -2.03 -16.74 -47.20
N GLU A 898 -1.91 -17.68 -48.13
CA GLU A 898 -3.04 -18.08 -48.98
C GLU A 898 -4.06 -18.82 -48.08
N LEU A 899 -5.17 -18.15 -47.79
CA LEU A 899 -6.37 -18.84 -47.31
C LEU A 899 -6.88 -19.74 -48.45
N SER A 900 -7.16 -21.01 -48.16
CA SER A 900 -7.74 -21.93 -49.12
C SER A 900 -9.16 -21.47 -49.52
N GLU A 901 -9.50 -21.62 -50.80
CA GLU A 901 -10.74 -21.13 -51.44
C GLU A 901 -12.05 -21.69 -50.83
N ASP A 902 -11.99 -22.60 -49.87
CA ASP A 902 -13.14 -23.26 -49.22
C ASP A 902 -13.59 -22.64 -47.87
N GLU A 903 -12.89 -21.61 -47.33
CA GLU A 903 -13.16 -21.03 -45.99
C GLU A 903 -13.77 -19.60 -46.01
N ILE A 904 -14.38 -19.15 -47.12
CA ILE A 904 -15.05 -17.84 -47.20
C ILE A 904 -16.56 -18.01 -47.39
N ASP A 905 -17.36 -17.66 -46.38
CA ASP A 905 -18.82 -17.54 -46.52
C ASP A 905 -19.19 -16.20 -47.18
N CYS A 906 -19.76 -16.29 -48.38
CA CYS A 906 -20.24 -15.15 -49.18
C CYS A 906 -21.78 -15.00 -49.18
N ASN A 907 -22.50 -15.59 -48.22
CA ASN A 907 -23.97 -15.56 -48.18
C ASN A 907 -24.55 -14.73 -47.03
N ASP A 908 -24.21 -13.44 -46.98
CA ASP A 908 -25.02 -12.44 -46.26
C ASP A 908 -26.04 -11.79 -47.22
N THR A 909 -27.25 -11.55 -46.70
CA THR A 909 -28.37 -10.94 -47.44
C THR A 909 -28.87 -9.62 -46.82
N ASP A 910 -28.03 -8.92 -46.05
CA ASP A 910 -28.28 -7.53 -45.66
C ASP A 910 -27.91 -6.52 -46.79
N PRO A 911 -28.87 -5.77 -47.36
CA PRO A 911 -28.59 -4.76 -48.40
C PRO A 911 -28.00 -3.43 -47.87
N SER A 912 -27.66 -3.31 -46.58
CA SER A 912 -27.30 -2.03 -45.93
C SER A 912 -25.80 -1.79 -45.73
N ALA A 913 -24.94 -2.75 -46.04
CA ALA A 913 -23.48 -2.59 -45.98
C ALA A 913 -22.97 -1.57 -47.02
N ASN A 914 -22.43 -0.44 -46.54
CA ASN A 914 -21.83 0.59 -47.41
C ASN A 914 -20.49 0.09 -47.98
N VAL A 915 -20.34 0.14 -49.31
CA VAL A 915 -19.09 -0.21 -50.00
C VAL A 915 -17.96 0.73 -49.58
N LEU A 916 -17.05 0.23 -48.73
CA LEU A 916 -15.88 0.99 -48.29
C LEU A 916 -14.89 1.13 -49.45
N ARG A 917 -14.55 2.37 -49.82
CA ARG A 917 -13.50 2.67 -50.81
C ARG A 917 -12.23 3.08 -50.08
N MET A 918 -11.24 2.19 -50.04
CA MET A 918 -9.94 2.49 -49.44
C MET A 918 -9.03 3.20 -50.44
N TRP A 919 -8.25 4.15 -49.94
CA TRP A 919 -7.25 4.93 -50.66
C TRP A 919 -5.88 4.69 -50.02
N TYR A 920 -4.88 4.34 -50.81
CA TYR A 920 -3.52 4.12 -50.31
C TYR A 920 -2.65 5.35 -50.59
N PRO A 921 -1.89 5.87 -49.60
CA PRO A 921 -0.96 6.97 -49.83
C PRO A 921 0.25 6.50 -50.64
N ASP A 922 0.59 7.27 -51.67
CA ASP A 922 1.83 7.11 -52.43
C ASP A 922 3.01 7.70 -51.63
N THR A 923 3.87 6.82 -51.12
CA THR A 923 5.00 7.18 -50.24
C THR A 923 6.34 7.39 -50.92
N ASP A 924 6.50 7.02 -52.21
CA ASP A 924 7.73 7.29 -52.97
C ASP A 924 7.54 8.31 -54.12
N GLY A 925 6.29 8.67 -54.42
CA GLY A 925 5.93 9.85 -55.20
C GLY A 925 6.00 9.64 -56.72
N ASP A 926 5.96 8.39 -57.18
CA ASP A 926 5.97 8.05 -58.61
C ASP A 926 4.56 7.90 -59.23
N LEU A 927 3.51 7.99 -58.40
CA LEU A 927 2.09 7.90 -58.72
C LEU A 927 1.64 6.57 -59.38
N CYS A 928 2.35 5.46 -59.17
CA CYS A 928 2.02 4.14 -59.74
C CYS A 928 2.05 2.97 -58.73
N GLY A 929 0.88 2.48 -58.30
CA GLY A 929 0.75 1.28 -57.47
C GLY A 929 0.13 0.06 -58.19
N ASP A 930 0.92 -1.01 -58.37
CA ASP A 930 0.43 -2.39 -58.57
C ASP A 930 1.00 -3.25 -57.40
N PRO A 931 0.16 -3.81 -56.51
CA PRO A 931 0.65 -4.53 -55.33
C PRO A 931 1.36 -5.87 -55.62
N SER A 932 1.36 -6.36 -56.87
CA SER A 932 1.67 -7.77 -57.15
C SER A 932 3.15 -8.11 -57.44
N LYS A 933 4.08 -7.13 -57.60
CA LYS A 933 5.46 -7.43 -58.07
C LYS A 933 6.56 -6.54 -57.47
N GLY A 934 7.47 -7.16 -56.71
CA GLY A 934 8.64 -6.50 -56.13
C GLY A 934 9.82 -6.23 -57.10
N ARG A 935 10.27 -4.96 -57.13
CA ARG A 935 11.60 -4.45 -57.53
C ARG A 935 12.27 -5.02 -58.80
N ARG A 936 11.92 -4.46 -59.97
CA ARG A 936 12.90 -3.79 -60.87
C ARG A 936 12.26 -3.04 -62.06
N SER A 937 12.91 -1.92 -62.39
CA SER A 937 12.84 -1.16 -63.66
C SER A 937 11.71 -0.14 -63.83
N CYS A 938 12.08 1.14 -63.71
CA CYS A 938 11.45 2.19 -64.52
C CYS A 938 11.70 1.91 -66.02
N HIS A 939 10.75 2.27 -66.88
CA HIS A 939 11.10 2.61 -68.25
C HIS A 939 10.16 3.71 -68.81
N ASN A 940 10.78 4.84 -69.17
CA ASN A 940 10.25 5.96 -69.95
C ASN A 940 9.47 7.08 -69.19
N PRO A 941 10.15 8.17 -68.76
CA PRO A 941 9.50 9.35 -68.18
C PRO A 941 8.99 10.29 -69.29
N GLY A 942 7.66 10.31 -69.51
CA GLY A 942 7.09 11.21 -70.52
C GLY A 942 5.56 11.22 -70.66
N ALA A 943 4.80 10.66 -69.72
CA ALA A 943 3.36 10.41 -69.89
C ALA A 943 2.46 10.82 -68.71
N CYS A 944 2.97 11.51 -67.69
CA CYS A 944 2.16 12.01 -66.57
C CYS A 944 2.15 13.55 -66.59
N GLY A 945 0.98 14.14 -66.86
CA GLY A 945 0.78 15.59 -66.89
C GLY A 945 0.62 16.20 -65.49
N GLU A 946 0.81 17.52 -65.40
CA GLU A 946 0.78 18.25 -64.13
C GLU A 946 -0.61 18.21 -63.45
N GLY A 947 -0.65 17.74 -62.19
CA GLY A 947 -1.76 17.97 -61.25
C GLY A 947 -2.68 16.77 -60.97
N SER A 948 -2.32 15.93 -60.00
CA SER A 948 -3.21 14.95 -59.33
C SER A 948 -2.68 14.57 -57.93
N THR A 949 -3.56 14.08 -57.07
CA THR A 949 -3.35 13.79 -55.63
C THR A 949 -2.60 12.46 -55.36
N PRO A 950 -1.90 12.31 -54.22
CA PRO A 950 -0.99 11.18 -53.93
C PRO A 950 -1.71 9.94 -53.38
N TYR A 951 -2.84 9.54 -53.99
CA TYR A 951 -3.61 8.38 -53.52
C TYR A 951 -4.13 7.51 -54.67
N VAL A 952 -3.98 6.19 -54.54
CA VAL A 952 -4.46 5.20 -55.51
C VAL A 952 -5.71 4.49 -54.98
N LEU A 953 -6.72 4.34 -55.84
CA LEU A 953 -7.98 3.64 -55.58
C LEU A 953 -7.95 2.24 -56.23
N VAL A 954 -8.22 1.19 -55.46
CA VAL A 954 -8.34 -0.19 -55.95
C VAL A 954 -9.68 -0.78 -55.53
N SER A 955 -10.37 -1.43 -56.48
CA SER A 955 -11.59 -2.20 -56.23
C SER A 955 -11.38 -3.64 -56.69
N ARG A 956 -11.55 -4.64 -55.81
CA ARG A 956 -11.60 -6.05 -56.22
C ARG A 956 -13.02 -6.44 -56.67
N PRO A 957 -13.22 -7.27 -57.71
CA PRO A 957 -14.55 -7.52 -58.29
C PRO A 957 -15.24 -8.79 -57.76
N GLU A 958 -14.64 -9.50 -56.80
CA GLU A 958 -14.99 -10.88 -56.46
C GLU A 958 -16.06 -11.03 -55.36
N CYS A 959 -16.55 -9.91 -54.83
CA CYS A 959 -17.79 -9.83 -54.06
C CYS A 959 -18.62 -8.63 -54.57
N ILE A 960 -19.47 -8.88 -55.58
CA ILE A 960 -20.43 -7.94 -56.20
C ILE A 960 -21.78 -8.65 -56.36
#